data_AF-A0AAD6IY72-F1
#
_entry.id   AF-A0AAD6IY72-F1
#
_cell.length_a   1.000
_cell.length_b   1.000
_cell.length_c   1.000
_cell.angle_alpha   90.00
_cell.angle_beta   90.00
_cell.angle_gamma   90.00
#
_symmetry.space_group_name_H-M   'P 1'
#
loop_
_entity.id
_entity.type
_entity.pdbx_description
1 polymer ?
#
loop_
_entity_poly.entity_id
_entity_poly.type
_entity_poly.pdbx_seq_one_letter_code
_entity_poly.pdbx_strand_id
1 'polypeptide(L)'
;MAATLRRLAQSSVFSGAPNRCVSAGRRYLSSQPDLKTTLKEVIPAKREYLKKIKTEYGQKSLGEVKVENAIGGMRGIKGMIWEGSVLDANEGIRFHGKTIKECQEFLPKGLTGEEMLPEAMFWFLLTGKVPSTEQVREFSKELAEKSALPTFVEKMMDNFPTTLHPMTQFAIAVSALNHDSVFAKAYEKGLNKADYWEPTFDDCISLLAKLPTIAAKVYHNTYQGGGQLPGAVDPKQDWAYNYAAMLGKADNTGFVDFLRLYLALHGDHEGGNVSAHTTHLVGSALSDAFLSYSAGVQGLAGPLHGLAAQEVLRWILAMKENIPASYTEKDVSDYLWKTLKSGQVVPGYGHAVLRKPDPRFEALMDFAAKRPEIVADPVFQLVQKNSQIAPQVLTEHGKTKNPYPNVDSASGVLMHHYGIKETLYYTVGFSVSRGIGPLAQLIWDRALGLPIERPKSLSLEAIEKLVNLPKVLAYTYRLLDPPSSPNSQSPMFVARRALTRRLPGLTSNSALVSASRCCPAVLGRAGGFLRNSTNSPRQTSTPAAAAFSTRAALMSSHTPTAASHEADKVLTDIADYVHSYKIDSDLAYDTARLVFLDTLGCGMEAMNFKECTKLLGPVVDGTVVPNGTRVPGTDYQLDPIRGAFNIGTQIRWLDYNDCWLAAEWGHPSDNLGGILAVADWLSRTYKAEGKSALKIKDVLTGMIQAHEIQGCLALLNSFNKVGLDHVVLVKVATTAVVSRLLGLTRDQTVAAVSQAWVDGQSLRTYRHSPNTMSRKSWAAGDACSRAVNLALMVKKGETGIPTVLSAPVWGFYDVLFKGKEFEFQRPYGTYVMENVLFKVSYPAEFHSQTAIEAAKKIYATLQKMGKSAEDIENVVIRTHEACIRIIDKQHKPLTNFADRDHCVQYMVSVMLCYNRLETTDYPDDSEAAQSPLVESLRRRISCVEDTQYTADYHDPALRTIPNALTVTLKDGTVLEEVAVDAPLGHRIRREEAKPVILEKYRRHLAPHFSESHVKSLIELGNDAAKLSEMDVDTYVDMYIKK
;
A
#
# COMPACT_ATOMS: atom_id res chain seq x y z
N MET A 1 67.53 -43.11 26.40
CA MET A 1 67.52 -44.55 26.06
C MET A 1 66.76 -44.68 24.74
N ALA A 2 67.42 -44.92 23.60
CA ALA A 2 68.01 -46.19 23.15
C ALA A 2 66.95 -47.13 22.53
N ALA A 3 67.16 -47.82 21.39
CA ALA A 3 68.18 -47.63 20.34
C ALA A 3 67.73 -48.28 19.02
N THR A 4 68.24 -47.70 17.92
CA THR A 4 68.28 -48.11 16.50
C THR A 4 68.50 -49.61 16.19
N LEU A 5 67.91 -50.08 15.08
CA LEU A 5 68.51 -50.92 14.01
C LEU A 5 67.55 -50.81 12.78
N ARG A 6 67.85 -50.27 11.58
CA ARG A 6 69.00 -50.36 10.63
C ARG A 6 69.33 -51.81 10.23
N ARG A 7 69.61 -52.15 8.96
CA ARG A 7 69.60 -51.42 7.66
C ARG A 7 69.83 -52.47 6.54
N LEU A 8 69.50 -52.14 5.30
CA LEU A 8 70.45 -52.29 4.20
C LEU A 8 70.36 -51.04 3.30
N ALA A 9 71.50 -50.62 2.76
CA ALA A 9 71.67 -49.46 1.89
C ALA A 9 72.16 -49.97 0.51
N GLN A 10 72.40 -49.18 -0.55
CA GLN A 10 72.77 -47.76 -0.62
C GLN A 10 72.51 -47.19 -2.04
N SER A 11 72.72 -45.89 -2.19
CA SER A 11 72.70 -45.04 -3.40
C SER A 11 73.51 -45.58 -4.61
N SER A 12 73.47 -45.03 -5.85
CA SER A 12 73.15 -43.66 -6.32
C SER A 12 73.01 -43.56 -7.86
N VAL A 13 72.23 -42.57 -8.33
CA VAL A 13 72.48 -41.65 -9.48
C VAL A 13 73.26 -42.15 -10.71
N PHE A 14 72.62 -42.16 -11.90
CA PHE A 14 73.05 -41.38 -13.09
C PHE A 14 71.98 -41.36 -14.20
N SER A 15 72.02 -40.35 -15.06
CA SER A 15 71.12 -40.14 -16.20
C SER A 15 71.59 -40.81 -17.50
N GLY A 16 70.69 -41.46 -18.25
CA GLY A 16 70.98 -41.94 -19.61
C GLY A 16 69.74 -42.49 -20.32
N ALA A 17 69.35 -41.88 -21.45
CA ALA A 17 68.36 -42.42 -22.40
C ALA A 17 69.08 -43.35 -23.41
N PRO A 18 68.41 -44.32 -24.05
CA PRO A 18 67.55 -44.04 -25.22
C PRO A 18 66.28 -44.95 -25.24
N ASN A 19 65.42 -45.03 -26.26
CA ASN A 19 65.48 -44.53 -27.64
C ASN A 19 64.09 -44.14 -28.18
N ARG A 20 64.06 -43.26 -29.19
CA ARG A 20 62.83 -42.76 -29.83
C ARG A 20 62.42 -43.66 -31.01
N CYS A 21 61.12 -43.74 -31.28
CA CYS A 21 60.61 -43.76 -32.65
C CYS A 21 59.55 -42.67 -32.79
N VAL A 22 59.63 -41.86 -33.84
CA VAL A 22 58.88 -40.60 -33.97
C VAL A 22 57.75 -40.77 -34.98
N SER A 23 56.50 -40.50 -34.57
CA SER A 23 55.48 -39.98 -35.48
C SER A 23 55.14 -38.56 -35.06
N ALA A 24 55.34 -37.61 -35.98
CA ALA A 24 55.24 -36.18 -35.69
C ALA A 24 53.77 -35.69 -35.76
N GLY A 25 52.96 -36.07 -34.78
CA GLY A 25 51.64 -35.50 -34.57
C GLY A 25 51.73 -34.13 -33.86
N ARG A 26 51.81 -33.03 -34.62
CA ARG A 26 51.62 -31.67 -34.06
C ARG A 26 50.19 -31.55 -33.51
N ARG A 27 49.98 -31.80 -32.21
CA ARG A 27 48.82 -31.26 -31.49
C ARG A 27 49.08 -29.79 -31.20
N TYR A 28 48.54 -28.92 -32.06
CA TYR A 28 48.34 -27.53 -31.70
C TYR A 28 47.32 -27.45 -30.55
N LEU A 29 47.81 -27.30 -29.33
CA LEU A 29 46.99 -26.78 -28.23
C LEU A 29 46.95 -25.25 -28.36
N SER A 30 46.16 -24.75 -29.31
CA SER A 30 45.62 -23.40 -29.21
C SER A 30 44.46 -23.45 -28.21
N SER A 31 44.72 -23.09 -26.96
CA SER A 31 43.65 -22.82 -26.00
C SER A 31 42.78 -21.71 -26.56
N GLN A 32 41.50 -22.00 -26.84
CA GLN A 32 40.52 -20.98 -27.21
C GLN A 32 40.44 -19.94 -26.07
N PRO A 33 40.25 -18.65 -26.37
CA PRO A 33 40.16 -17.63 -25.33
C PRO A 33 38.92 -17.87 -24.46
N ASP A 34 39.08 -17.67 -23.15
CA ASP A 34 37.97 -17.66 -22.20
C ASP A 34 37.06 -16.41 -22.39
N LEU A 35 35.98 -16.33 -21.63
CA LEU A 35 35.00 -15.25 -21.78
C LEU A 35 35.60 -13.87 -21.45
N LYS A 36 36.42 -13.76 -20.40
CA LYS A 36 37.02 -12.49 -19.96
C LYS A 36 38.05 -11.98 -20.97
N THR A 37 38.85 -12.90 -21.53
CA THR A 37 39.81 -12.65 -22.60
C THR A 37 39.09 -12.23 -23.88
N THR A 38 38.04 -12.96 -24.28
CA THR A 38 37.24 -12.65 -25.46
C THR A 38 36.56 -11.28 -25.35
N LEU A 39 36.08 -10.91 -24.15
CA LEU A 39 35.56 -9.57 -23.88
C LEU A 39 36.66 -8.50 -23.96
N LYS A 40 37.83 -8.75 -23.38
CA LYS A 40 38.99 -7.84 -23.40
C LYS A 40 39.45 -7.49 -24.81
N GLU A 41 39.34 -8.43 -25.75
CA GLU A 41 39.61 -8.20 -27.19
C GLU A 41 38.63 -7.23 -27.86
N VAL A 42 37.33 -7.26 -27.50
CA VAL A 42 36.29 -6.45 -28.18
C VAL A 42 36.09 -5.07 -27.56
N ILE A 43 36.46 -4.87 -26.29
CA ILE A 43 36.35 -3.58 -25.59
C ILE A 43 37.03 -2.42 -26.33
N PRO A 44 38.28 -2.51 -26.84
CA PRO A 44 38.94 -1.39 -27.52
C PRO A 44 38.18 -0.88 -28.74
N ALA A 45 37.72 -1.78 -29.61
CA ALA A 45 36.95 -1.42 -30.80
C ALA A 45 35.60 -0.77 -30.44
N LYS A 46 34.92 -1.27 -29.41
CA LYS A 46 33.65 -0.68 -28.94
C LYS A 46 33.84 0.69 -28.28
N ARG A 47 34.93 0.89 -27.51
CA ARG A 47 35.33 2.19 -26.96
C ARG A 47 35.64 3.20 -28.08
N GLU A 48 36.35 2.79 -29.13
CA GLU A 48 36.60 3.63 -30.30
C GLU A 48 35.31 3.98 -31.05
N TYR A 49 34.41 3.01 -31.23
CA TYR A 49 33.10 3.24 -31.85
C TYR A 49 32.26 4.25 -31.05
N LEU A 50 32.18 4.11 -29.71
CA LEU A 50 31.49 5.08 -28.86
C LEU A 50 32.14 6.48 -28.93
N LYS A 51 33.49 6.55 -28.96
CA LYS A 51 34.22 7.81 -29.16
C LYS A 51 33.86 8.44 -30.51
N LYS A 52 33.80 7.65 -31.59
CA LYS A 52 33.39 8.11 -32.92
C LYS A 52 31.96 8.64 -32.92
N ILE A 53 31.00 7.87 -32.40
CA ILE A 53 29.60 8.29 -32.28
C ILE A 53 29.46 9.61 -31.49
N LYS A 54 30.15 9.73 -30.35
CA LYS A 54 30.16 10.95 -29.54
C LYS A 54 30.77 12.15 -30.25
N THR A 55 31.80 11.94 -31.07
CA THR A 55 32.53 13.02 -31.78
C THR A 55 31.77 13.49 -33.02
N GLU A 56 31.27 12.56 -33.84
CA GLU A 56 30.60 12.86 -35.12
C GLU A 56 29.11 13.19 -34.97
N TYR A 57 28.42 12.53 -34.04
CA TYR A 57 26.96 12.58 -33.93
C TYR A 57 26.44 13.00 -32.54
N GLY A 58 27.30 13.32 -31.58
CA GLY A 58 26.92 13.63 -30.19
C GLY A 58 26.01 14.86 -29.99
N GLN A 59 25.75 15.64 -31.04
CA GLN A 59 24.81 16.77 -31.07
C GLN A 59 23.59 16.52 -31.97
N LYS A 60 23.42 15.31 -32.53
CA LYS A 60 22.25 14.95 -33.34
C LYS A 60 21.08 14.56 -32.43
N SER A 61 19.89 15.07 -32.74
CA SER A 61 18.67 14.70 -32.02
C SER A 61 18.28 13.24 -32.30
N LEU A 62 17.92 12.50 -31.26
CA LEU A 62 17.35 11.14 -31.35
C LEU A 62 15.81 11.15 -31.40
N GLY A 63 15.18 12.32 -31.17
CA GLY A 63 13.75 12.54 -31.06
C GLY A 63 13.45 13.78 -30.22
N GLU A 64 12.21 14.25 -30.26
CA GLU A 64 11.74 15.33 -29.37
C GLU A 64 11.32 14.76 -28.01
N VAL A 65 11.57 15.52 -26.94
CA VAL A 65 11.00 15.26 -25.60
C VAL A 65 9.87 16.25 -25.39
N LYS A 66 8.66 15.73 -25.21
CA LYS A 66 7.42 16.49 -25.01
C LYS A 66 6.93 16.35 -23.57
N VAL A 67 5.98 17.21 -23.20
CA VAL A 67 5.29 17.17 -21.89
C VAL A 67 4.64 15.81 -21.63
N GLU A 68 4.00 15.21 -22.65
CA GLU A 68 3.40 13.87 -22.56
C GLU A 68 4.41 12.77 -22.17
N ASN A 69 5.69 12.93 -22.54
CA ASN A 69 6.71 11.94 -22.22
C ASN A 69 7.21 12.09 -20.77
N ALA A 70 7.27 13.32 -20.24
CA ALA A 70 7.64 13.56 -18.85
C ALA A 70 6.56 13.05 -17.88
N ILE A 71 5.29 13.31 -18.19
CA ILE A 71 4.13 12.83 -17.41
C ILE A 71 3.94 11.31 -17.59
N GLY A 72 4.10 10.80 -18.81
CA GLY A 72 3.87 9.40 -19.18
C GLY A 72 5.00 8.42 -18.83
N GLY A 73 5.89 8.76 -17.89
CA GLY A 73 6.97 7.87 -17.44
C GLY A 73 8.01 7.55 -18.53
N MET A 74 8.51 8.58 -19.21
CA MET A 74 9.47 8.49 -20.34
C MET A 74 8.98 7.69 -21.56
N ARG A 75 7.68 7.39 -21.66
CA ARG A 75 7.09 6.66 -22.79
C ARG A 75 7.49 7.27 -24.13
N GLY A 76 8.24 6.52 -24.93
CA GLY A 76 8.71 6.93 -26.27
C GLY A 76 10.01 7.74 -26.29
N ILE A 77 10.62 8.06 -25.14
CA ILE A 77 11.95 8.69 -25.07
C ILE A 77 13.03 7.62 -25.32
N LYS A 78 13.96 7.91 -26.24
CA LYS A 78 15.19 7.14 -26.42
C LYS A 78 16.24 7.65 -25.42
N GLY A 79 16.14 7.21 -24.17
CA GLY A 79 16.88 7.81 -23.04
C GLY A 79 18.23 7.15 -22.68
N MET A 80 18.46 5.89 -23.10
CA MET A 80 19.61 5.09 -22.67
C MET A 80 20.24 4.29 -23.82
N ILE A 81 21.45 3.77 -23.59
CA ILE A 81 22.14 2.84 -24.49
C ILE A 81 21.98 1.43 -23.91
N TRP A 82 21.62 0.47 -24.76
CA TRP A 82 21.58 -0.95 -24.44
C TRP A 82 22.14 -1.71 -25.65
N GLU A 83 23.17 -2.53 -25.44
CA GLU A 83 24.01 -3.07 -26.52
C GLU A 83 23.64 -4.50 -26.92
N GLY A 84 23.21 -5.32 -25.97
CA GLY A 84 22.95 -6.74 -26.19
C GLY A 84 21.69 -7.01 -27.03
N SER A 85 20.63 -6.21 -26.84
CA SER A 85 19.34 -6.43 -27.50
C SER A 85 18.59 -5.16 -27.90
N VAL A 86 17.84 -5.24 -29.00
CA VAL A 86 16.97 -4.17 -29.55
C VAL A 86 15.70 -4.80 -30.12
N LEU A 87 14.55 -4.17 -29.91
CA LEU A 87 13.24 -4.65 -30.35
C LEU A 87 12.90 -4.15 -31.77
N ASP A 88 12.73 -5.07 -32.72
CA ASP A 88 12.05 -4.77 -33.98
C ASP A 88 10.53 -4.92 -33.82
N ALA A 89 9.76 -3.95 -34.33
CA ALA A 89 8.30 -3.95 -34.20
C ALA A 89 7.58 -5.04 -35.02
N ASN A 90 8.24 -5.65 -36.01
CA ASN A 90 7.70 -6.65 -36.91
C ASN A 90 8.35 -8.03 -36.73
N GLU A 91 9.62 -8.08 -36.30
CA GLU A 91 10.42 -9.30 -36.18
C GLU A 91 10.82 -9.63 -34.73
N GLY A 92 10.40 -8.82 -33.76
CA GLY A 92 10.59 -9.07 -32.34
C GLY A 92 11.96 -8.70 -31.80
N ILE A 93 12.27 -9.21 -30.61
CA ILE A 93 13.55 -8.92 -29.94
C ILE A 93 14.71 -9.54 -30.74
N ARG A 94 15.73 -8.73 -31.01
CA ARG A 94 16.96 -9.14 -31.69
C ARG A 94 18.15 -9.05 -30.75
N PHE A 95 19.01 -10.06 -30.75
CA PHE A 95 20.25 -10.11 -29.96
C PHE A 95 21.45 -9.83 -30.88
N HIS A 96 22.18 -8.72 -30.68
CA HIS A 96 23.18 -8.20 -31.64
C HIS A 96 22.67 -8.19 -33.10
N GLY A 97 21.39 -7.83 -33.29
CA GLY A 97 20.73 -7.82 -34.60
C GLY A 97 20.25 -9.18 -35.11
N LYS A 98 20.47 -10.30 -34.40
CA LYS A 98 20.00 -11.64 -34.76
C LYS A 98 18.62 -11.97 -34.20
N THR A 99 17.78 -12.60 -35.01
CA THR A 99 16.47 -13.12 -34.56
C THR A 99 16.64 -14.32 -33.64
N ILE A 100 15.58 -14.67 -32.92
CA ILE A 100 15.54 -15.85 -32.04
C ILE A 100 15.79 -17.15 -32.82
N LYS A 101 15.23 -17.29 -34.04
CA LYS A 101 15.42 -18.48 -34.87
C LYS A 101 16.88 -18.61 -35.32
N GLU A 102 17.51 -17.52 -35.76
CA GLU A 102 18.97 -17.52 -36.04
C GLU A 102 19.78 -17.91 -34.78
N CYS A 103 19.47 -17.34 -33.61
CA CYS A 103 20.13 -17.72 -32.35
C CYS A 103 19.94 -19.20 -32.00
N GLN A 104 18.75 -19.76 -32.22
CA GLN A 104 18.49 -21.19 -32.07
C GLN A 104 19.25 -22.06 -33.09
N GLU A 105 19.63 -21.53 -34.25
CA GLU A 105 20.45 -22.26 -35.24
C GLU A 105 21.94 -22.28 -34.85
N PHE A 106 22.52 -21.13 -34.47
CA PHE A 106 23.98 -21.02 -34.29
C PHE A 106 24.50 -21.14 -32.85
N LEU A 107 23.68 -20.92 -31.82
CA LEU A 107 24.17 -21.00 -30.44
C LEU A 107 24.35 -22.47 -29.98
N PRO A 108 25.48 -22.81 -29.33
CA PRO A 108 25.71 -24.15 -28.79
C PRO A 108 24.59 -24.70 -27.90
N LYS A 109 24.39 -26.01 -28.03
CA LYS A 109 23.33 -26.79 -27.37
C LYS A 109 23.82 -27.43 -26.08
N GLY A 110 22.89 -28.01 -25.31
CA GLY A 110 23.20 -28.87 -24.16
C GLY A 110 24.02 -30.10 -24.55
N LEU A 111 24.45 -30.89 -23.54
CA LEU A 111 24.98 -32.24 -23.81
C LEU A 111 23.89 -33.20 -24.33
N THR A 112 22.64 -32.85 -24.07
CA THR A 112 21.40 -33.49 -24.51
C THR A 112 20.45 -32.42 -25.05
N GLY A 113 19.43 -32.82 -25.81
CA GLY A 113 18.40 -31.92 -26.30
C GLY A 113 18.82 -31.03 -27.48
N GLU A 114 17.84 -30.30 -28.03
CA GLU A 114 18.01 -29.42 -29.20
C GLU A 114 18.07 -27.93 -28.85
N GLU A 115 17.93 -27.56 -27.57
CA GLU A 115 17.76 -26.18 -27.15
C GLU A 115 19.08 -25.44 -26.92
N MET A 116 19.11 -24.15 -27.25
CA MET A 116 20.28 -23.28 -27.04
C MET A 116 20.55 -23.06 -25.56
N LEU A 117 21.84 -22.99 -25.18
CA LEU A 117 22.22 -22.78 -23.78
C LEU A 117 22.13 -21.30 -23.35
N PRO A 118 21.63 -21.01 -22.14
CA PRO A 118 21.66 -19.66 -21.58
C PRO A 118 23.08 -19.11 -21.41
N GLU A 119 24.08 -19.96 -21.17
CA GLU A 119 25.51 -19.60 -21.14
C GLU A 119 26.00 -19.11 -22.50
N ALA A 120 25.55 -19.76 -23.58
CA ALA A 120 25.87 -19.34 -24.95
C ALA A 120 25.19 -17.99 -25.29
N MET A 121 23.95 -17.79 -24.81
CA MET A 121 23.25 -16.51 -24.93
C MET A 121 23.97 -15.41 -24.14
N PHE A 122 24.41 -15.66 -22.91
CA PHE A 122 25.20 -14.70 -22.12
C PHE A 122 26.51 -14.32 -22.83
N TRP A 123 27.26 -15.31 -23.34
CA TRP A 123 28.48 -15.08 -24.11
C TRP A 123 28.21 -14.20 -25.34
N PHE A 124 27.15 -14.51 -26.10
CA PHE A 124 26.79 -13.76 -27.30
C PHE A 124 26.36 -12.33 -26.97
N LEU A 125 25.52 -12.13 -25.96
CA LEU A 125 25.11 -10.79 -25.50
C LEU A 125 26.31 -9.97 -25.00
N LEU A 126 27.24 -10.58 -24.25
CA LEU A 126 28.40 -9.90 -23.70
C LEU A 126 29.49 -9.61 -24.75
N THR A 127 29.70 -10.46 -25.76
CA THR A 127 30.85 -10.33 -26.68
C THR A 127 30.49 -9.97 -28.12
N GLY A 128 29.23 -10.15 -28.53
CA GLY A 128 28.81 -10.11 -29.94
C GLY A 128 29.37 -11.26 -30.81
N LYS A 129 30.16 -12.18 -30.24
CA LYS A 129 30.71 -13.35 -30.92
C LYS A 129 29.92 -14.60 -30.56
N VAL A 130 29.72 -15.49 -31.53
CA VAL A 130 29.19 -16.84 -31.27
C VAL A 130 30.29 -17.69 -30.65
N PRO A 131 30.10 -18.28 -29.46
CA PRO A 131 31.10 -19.15 -28.83
C PRO A 131 31.16 -20.53 -29.50
N SER A 132 32.33 -21.17 -29.45
CA SER A 132 32.42 -22.61 -29.75
C SER A 132 31.77 -23.45 -28.64
N THR A 133 31.43 -24.71 -28.94
CA THR A 133 30.90 -25.65 -27.94
C THR A 133 31.86 -25.77 -26.75
N GLU A 134 33.17 -25.87 -26.99
CA GLU A 134 34.20 -25.98 -25.97
C GLU A 134 34.25 -24.74 -25.07
N GLN A 135 34.15 -23.53 -25.64
CA GLN A 135 34.09 -22.28 -24.88
C GLN A 135 32.86 -22.24 -23.96
N VAL A 136 31.69 -22.66 -24.45
CA VAL A 136 30.47 -22.74 -23.63
C VAL A 136 30.60 -23.80 -22.54
N ARG A 137 31.21 -24.96 -22.82
CA ARG A 137 31.41 -26.02 -21.81
C ARG A 137 32.36 -25.59 -20.69
N GLU A 138 33.47 -24.93 -21.01
CA GLU A 138 34.38 -24.42 -19.97
C GLU A 138 33.72 -23.30 -19.14
N PHE A 139 32.92 -22.43 -19.78
CA PHE A 139 32.14 -21.42 -19.04
C PHE A 139 31.01 -22.03 -18.18
N SER A 140 30.35 -23.10 -18.64
CA SER A 140 29.36 -23.86 -17.85
C SER A 140 30.00 -24.42 -16.58
N LYS A 141 31.20 -25.01 -16.73
CA LYS A 141 32.04 -25.50 -15.63
C LYS A 141 32.49 -24.39 -14.68
N GLU A 142 32.90 -23.23 -15.19
CA GLU A 142 33.24 -22.05 -14.38
C GLU A 142 32.05 -21.59 -13.52
N LEU A 143 30.84 -21.53 -14.09
CA LEU A 143 29.63 -21.18 -13.34
C LEU A 143 29.30 -22.24 -12.27
N ALA A 144 29.44 -23.52 -12.59
CA ALA A 144 29.24 -24.60 -11.63
C ALA A 144 30.25 -24.52 -10.45
N GLU A 145 31.53 -24.28 -10.72
CA GLU A 145 32.59 -24.12 -9.70
C GLU A 145 32.37 -22.88 -8.81
N LYS A 146 31.70 -21.83 -9.30
CA LYS A 146 31.39 -20.59 -8.55
C LYS A 146 29.99 -20.57 -7.90
N SER A 147 29.20 -21.63 -8.05
CA SER A 147 27.77 -21.68 -7.67
C SER A 147 27.47 -21.75 -6.17
N ALA A 148 28.47 -22.10 -5.35
CA ALA A 148 28.34 -22.21 -3.90
C ALA A 148 28.00 -20.86 -3.24
N LEU A 149 27.11 -20.89 -2.23
CA LEU A 149 26.74 -19.72 -1.46
C LEU A 149 27.62 -19.60 -0.20
N PRO A 150 27.98 -18.39 0.25
CA PRO A 150 28.58 -18.20 1.56
C PRO A 150 27.64 -18.69 2.67
N THR A 151 28.16 -19.38 3.67
CA THR A 151 27.36 -20.01 4.76
C THR A 151 26.46 -19.03 5.50
N PHE A 152 26.80 -17.73 5.55
CA PHE A 152 25.94 -16.72 6.18
C PHE A 152 24.69 -16.42 5.31
N VAL A 153 24.81 -16.47 3.98
CA VAL A 153 23.68 -16.31 3.05
C VAL A 153 22.78 -17.53 3.12
N GLU A 154 23.34 -18.75 3.14
CA GLU A 154 22.56 -19.98 3.30
C GLU A 154 21.75 -19.96 4.61
N LYS A 155 22.40 -19.67 5.74
CA LYS A 155 21.73 -19.55 7.05
C LYS A 155 20.68 -18.44 7.07
N MET A 156 20.91 -17.33 6.39
CA MET A 156 19.90 -16.26 6.28
C MET A 156 18.67 -16.76 5.49
N MET A 157 18.88 -17.42 4.36
CA MET A 157 17.81 -17.98 3.54
C MET A 157 17.01 -19.09 4.23
N ASP A 158 17.68 -19.91 5.03
CA ASP A 158 17.06 -21.01 5.79
C ASP A 158 16.25 -20.51 7.00
N ASN A 159 16.45 -19.26 7.42
CA ASN A 159 15.70 -18.62 8.50
C ASN A 159 14.59 -17.67 8.01
N PHE A 160 14.36 -17.53 6.70
CA PHE A 160 13.21 -16.76 6.21
C PHE A 160 11.89 -17.49 6.55
N PRO A 161 10.85 -16.77 7.02
CA PRO A 161 9.55 -17.38 7.20
C PRO A 161 8.97 -17.74 5.82
N THR A 162 8.30 -18.90 5.73
CA THR A 162 7.70 -19.40 4.48
C THR A 162 6.60 -18.49 3.89
N THR A 163 6.12 -17.52 4.68
CA THR A 163 5.18 -16.47 4.26
C THR A 163 5.85 -15.27 3.59
N LEU A 164 7.19 -15.16 3.63
CA LEU A 164 7.92 -14.10 2.93
C LEU A 164 7.90 -14.34 1.42
N HIS A 165 7.50 -13.34 0.65
CA HIS A 165 7.31 -13.48 -0.80
C HIS A 165 8.61 -13.97 -1.48
N PRO A 166 8.55 -14.96 -2.41
CA PRO A 166 9.74 -15.58 -3.01
C PRO A 166 10.72 -14.58 -3.65
N MET A 167 10.20 -13.57 -4.33
CA MET A 167 11.02 -12.49 -4.92
C MET A 167 11.77 -11.65 -3.87
N THR A 168 11.17 -11.46 -2.68
CA THR A 168 11.80 -10.73 -1.57
C THR A 168 12.92 -11.57 -0.97
N GLN A 169 12.70 -12.88 -0.76
CA GLN A 169 13.77 -13.80 -0.35
C GLN A 169 14.94 -13.78 -1.33
N PHE A 170 14.66 -13.86 -2.64
CA PHE A 170 15.66 -13.83 -3.70
C PHE A 170 16.43 -12.50 -3.73
N ALA A 171 15.74 -11.36 -3.66
CA ALA A 171 16.37 -10.04 -3.66
C ALA A 171 17.28 -9.81 -2.44
N ILE A 172 16.86 -10.25 -1.24
CA ILE A 172 17.69 -10.15 -0.02
C ILE A 172 18.92 -11.05 -0.15
N ALA A 173 18.76 -12.30 -0.61
CA ALA A 173 19.88 -13.21 -0.83
C ALA A 173 20.90 -12.66 -1.84
N VAL A 174 20.44 -12.10 -2.96
CA VAL A 174 21.30 -11.40 -3.93
C VAL A 174 22.00 -10.20 -3.30
N SER A 175 21.29 -9.37 -2.52
CA SER A 175 21.90 -8.20 -1.87
C SER A 175 22.95 -8.60 -0.81
N ALA A 176 22.75 -9.70 -0.09
CA ALA A 176 23.67 -10.15 0.95
C ALA A 176 25.03 -10.64 0.39
N LEU A 177 25.06 -11.07 -0.88
CA LEU A 177 26.32 -11.44 -1.56
C LEU A 177 27.27 -10.26 -1.80
N ASN A 178 26.82 -9.00 -1.69
CA ASN A 178 27.68 -7.83 -1.86
C ASN A 178 28.83 -7.78 -0.82
N HIS A 179 28.71 -8.46 0.32
CA HIS A 179 29.80 -8.67 1.27
C HIS A 179 31.09 -9.17 0.59
N ASP A 180 30.95 -10.01 -0.43
CA ASP A 180 32.07 -10.61 -1.15
C ASP A 180 32.45 -9.87 -2.45
N SER A 181 31.80 -8.74 -2.74
CA SER A 181 32.08 -7.92 -3.94
C SER A 181 33.55 -7.54 -4.07
N VAL A 182 34.13 -7.92 -5.21
CA VAL A 182 35.47 -7.54 -5.64
C VAL A 182 35.45 -6.10 -6.16
N PHE A 183 34.38 -5.67 -6.85
CA PHE A 183 34.26 -4.29 -7.34
C PHE A 183 34.28 -3.28 -6.20
N ALA A 184 33.45 -3.45 -5.15
CA ALA A 184 33.38 -2.54 -4.02
C ALA A 184 34.76 -2.41 -3.32
N LYS A 185 35.40 -3.55 -3.03
CA LYS A 185 36.72 -3.62 -2.37
C LYS A 185 37.86 -3.08 -3.23
N ALA A 186 37.74 -3.11 -4.56
CA ALA A 186 38.72 -2.53 -5.48
C ALA A 186 38.50 -1.01 -5.64
N TYR A 187 37.24 -0.57 -5.74
CA TYR A 187 36.87 0.84 -5.84
C TYR A 187 37.33 1.63 -4.60
N GLU A 188 37.09 1.10 -3.40
CA GLU A 188 37.56 1.67 -2.12
C GLU A 188 39.08 1.92 -2.09
N LYS A 189 39.86 1.06 -2.77
CA LYS A 189 41.32 1.15 -2.87
C LYS A 189 41.81 2.10 -3.96
N GLY A 190 40.91 2.81 -4.66
CA GLY A 190 41.26 3.77 -5.71
C GLY A 190 41.48 3.16 -7.09
N LEU A 191 40.68 2.17 -7.48
CA LEU A 191 40.70 1.58 -8.83
C LEU A 191 40.58 2.65 -9.94
N ASN A 192 41.32 2.47 -11.04
CA ASN A 192 41.22 3.36 -12.20
C ASN A 192 39.90 3.14 -12.96
N LYS A 193 39.25 4.23 -13.39
CA LYS A 193 38.00 4.18 -14.18
C LYS A 193 38.10 3.32 -15.45
N ALA A 194 39.26 3.24 -16.08
CA ALA A 194 39.48 2.41 -17.27
C ALA A 194 39.30 0.90 -16.99
N ASP A 195 39.49 0.49 -15.73
CA ASP A 195 39.59 -0.90 -15.28
C ASP A 195 38.38 -1.34 -14.44
N TYR A 196 37.41 -0.45 -14.19
CA TYR A 196 36.16 -0.74 -13.46
C TYR A 196 35.42 -1.98 -13.96
N TRP A 197 35.52 -2.29 -15.25
CA TRP A 197 34.88 -3.45 -15.85
C TRP A 197 35.49 -4.79 -15.40
N GLU A 198 36.77 -4.86 -15.03
CA GLU A 198 37.43 -6.13 -14.69
C GLU A 198 36.87 -6.77 -13.42
N PRO A 199 36.74 -6.07 -12.26
CA PRO A 199 36.10 -6.64 -11.08
C PRO A 199 34.57 -6.58 -11.15
N THR A 200 33.97 -5.72 -11.98
CA THR A 200 32.53 -5.80 -12.28
C THR A 200 32.19 -7.10 -13.00
N PHE A 201 33.02 -7.52 -13.96
CA PHE A 201 32.92 -8.83 -14.60
C PHE A 201 33.00 -9.95 -13.56
N ASP A 202 34.01 -9.91 -12.68
CA ASP A 202 34.18 -10.96 -11.66
C ASP A 202 32.98 -11.08 -10.73
N ASP A 203 32.41 -9.96 -10.28
CA ASP A 203 31.18 -9.93 -9.49
C ASP A 203 29.95 -10.41 -10.29
N CYS A 204 29.81 -10.02 -11.56
CA CYS A 204 28.72 -10.47 -12.43
C CYS A 204 28.75 -11.98 -12.70
N ILE A 205 29.93 -12.57 -12.98
CA ILE A 205 30.07 -14.02 -13.14
C ILE A 205 29.83 -14.74 -11.81
N SER A 206 30.36 -14.21 -10.71
CA SER A 206 30.14 -14.75 -9.36
C SER A 206 28.67 -14.75 -8.96
N LEU A 207 27.91 -13.72 -9.36
CA LEU A 207 26.46 -13.63 -9.16
C LEU A 207 25.69 -14.58 -10.07
N LEU A 208 25.94 -14.55 -11.39
CA LEU A 208 25.28 -15.41 -12.37
C LEU A 208 25.40 -16.90 -12.00
N ALA A 209 26.58 -17.32 -11.54
CA ALA A 209 26.83 -18.67 -11.03
C ALA A 209 25.90 -19.08 -9.88
N LYS A 210 25.52 -18.13 -9.00
CA LYS A 210 24.76 -18.37 -7.77
C LYS A 210 23.24 -18.26 -7.94
N LEU A 211 22.75 -17.59 -8.98
CA LEU A 211 21.30 -17.36 -9.18
C LEU A 211 20.46 -18.66 -9.12
N PRO A 212 20.86 -19.79 -9.75
CA PRO A 212 20.11 -21.04 -9.64
C PRO A 212 20.09 -21.62 -8.23
N THR A 213 21.20 -21.53 -7.49
CA THR A 213 21.31 -22.01 -6.11
C THR A 213 20.39 -21.22 -5.19
N ILE A 214 20.35 -19.89 -5.34
CA ILE A 214 19.42 -19.01 -4.63
C ILE A 214 17.98 -19.38 -5.00
N ALA A 215 17.67 -19.49 -6.30
CA ALA A 215 16.32 -19.81 -6.76
C ALA A 215 15.83 -21.16 -6.23
N ALA A 216 16.68 -22.19 -6.23
CA ALA A 216 16.33 -23.50 -5.71
C ALA A 216 16.16 -23.47 -4.18
N LYS A 217 17.04 -22.79 -3.43
CA LYS A 217 16.84 -22.56 -1.98
C LYS A 217 15.50 -21.88 -1.68
N VAL A 218 15.15 -20.81 -2.41
CA VAL A 218 13.85 -20.15 -2.27
C VAL A 218 12.68 -21.12 -2.54
N TYR A 219 12.77 -21.95 -3.58
CA TYR A 219 11.74 -22.95 -3.88
C TYR A 219 11.57 -23.95 -2.75
N HIS A 220 12.67 -24.59 -2.31
CA HIS A 220 12.61 -25.65 -1.31
C HIS A 220 12.22 -25.13 0.07
N ASN A 221 12.79 -24.01 0.51
CA ASN A 221 12.47 -23.42 1.81
C ASN A 221 11.01 -22.95 1.88
N THR A 222 10.45 -22.43 0.77
CA THR A 222 9.06 -21.94 0.75
C THR A 222 8.04 -23.08 0.56
N TYR A 223 8.34 -24.08 -0.27
CA TYR A 223 7.32 -25.01 -0.78
C TYR A 223 7.58 -26.51 -0.53
N GLN A 224 8.80 -26.90 -0.14
CA GLN A 224 9.19 -28.32 0.03
C GLN A 224 9.68 -28.67 1.45
N GLY A 225 9.49 -27.76 2.41
CA GLY A 225 9.91 -27.94 3.82
C GLY A 225 11.36 -27.56 4.13
N GLY A 226 12.11 -27.07 3.14
CA GLY A 226 13.48 -26.56 3.29
C GLY A 226 14.56 -27.63 3.52
N GLY A 227 15.75 -27.17 3.87
CA GLY A 227 16.90 -28.02 4.19
C GLY A 227 17.93 -28.13 3.06
N GLN A 228 18.45 -29.34 2.84
CA GLN A 228 19.45 -29.62 1.80
C GLN A 228 18.77 -29.76 0.43
N LEU A 229 19.38 -29.17 -0.61
CA LEU A 229 18.88 -29.29 -1.97
C LEU A 229 18.98 -30.75 -2.47
N PRO A 230 17.96 -31.26 -3.20
CA PRO A 230 17.87 -32.66 -3.61
C PRO A 230 18.94 -33.09 -4.64
N GLY A 231 19.54 -32.14 -5.35
CA GLY A 231 20.63 -32.39 -6.30
C GLY A 231 21.84 -31.51 -5.98
N ALA A 232 23.03 -32.10 -6.06
CA ALA A 232 24.28 -31.37 -6.04
C ALA A 232 24.62 -30.81 -7.43
N VAL A 233 25.42 -29.74 -7.48
CA VAL A 233 25.92 -29.16 -8.73
C VAL A 233 27.00 -30.09 -9.33
N ASP A 234 26.83 -30.47 -10.59
CA ASP A 234 27.81 -31.23 -11.39
C ASP A 234 28.58 -30.27 -12.33
N PRO A 235 29.90 -30.09 -12.16
CA PRO A 235 30.73 -29.27 -13.04
C PRO A 235 30.82 -29.74 -14.51
N LYS A 236 30.28 -30.92 -14.84
CA LYS A 236 30.20 -31.42 -16.22
C LYS A 236 28.92 -31.03 -16.93
N GLN A 237 27.94 -30.47 -16.23
CA GLN A 237 26.61 -30.17 -16.73
C GLN A 237 26.39 -28.67 -16.93
N ASP A 238 25.45 -28.31 -17.79
CA ASP A 238 25.04 -26.92 -18.00
C ASP A 238 24.27 -26.32 -16.80
N TRP A 239 24.23 -24.99 -16.76
CA TRP A 239 23.62 -24.17 -15.73
C TRP A 239 22.12 -24.45 -15.58
N ALA A 240 21.42 -24.74 -16.68
CA ALA A 240 20.01 -25.10 -16.69
C ALA A 240 19.78 -26.53 -16.13
N TYR A 241 20.62 -27.51 -16.49
CA TYR A 241 20.60 -28.83 -15.86
C TYR A 241 20.86 -28.74 -14.35
N ASN A 242 21.88 -27.98 -13.94
CA ASN A 242 22.20 -27.81 -12.51
C ASN A 242 21.07 -27.12 -11.73
N TYR A 243 20.36 -26.17 -12.35
CA TYR A 243 19.13 -25.62 -11.78
C TYR A 243 18.03 -26.69 -11.63
N ALA A 244 17.78 -27.50 -12.66
CA ALA A 244 16.82 -28.60 -12.62
C ALA A 244 17.16 -29.65 -11.55
N ALA A 245 18.45 -29.98 -11.40
CA ALA A 245 18.96 -30.89 -10.36
C ALA A 245 18.66 -30.36 -8.96
N MET A 246 18.99 -29.09 -8.70
CA MET A 246 18.69 -28.45 -7.43
C MET A 246 17.17 -28.28 -7.19
N LEU A 247 16.33 -28.28 -8.21
CA LEU A 247 14.86 -28.36 -8.10
C LEU A 247 14.32 -29.81 -7.94
N GLY A 248 15.17 -30.84 -7.99
CA GLY A 248 14.76 -32.24 -7.89
C GLY A 248 14.13 -32.79 -9.18
N LYS A 249 14.48 -32.24 -10.35
CA LYS A 249 13.87 -32.53 -11.65
C LYS A 249 14.87 -32.82 -12.79
N ALA A 250 16.13 -33.13 -12.47
CA ALA A 250 17.17 -33.43 -13.47
C ALA A 250 16.83 -34.62 -14.39
N ASP A 251 16.14 -35.64 -13.87
CA ASP A 251 15.74 -36.82 -14.65
C ASP A 251 14.61 -36.51 -15.67
N ASN A 252 13.93 -35.37 -15.52
CA ASN A 252 12.96 -34.90 -16.51
C ASN A 252 13.69 -34.10 -17.60
N THR A 253 14.20 -34.81 -18.60
CA THR A 253 14.92 -34.22 -19.75
C THR A 253 14.11 -33.15 -20.49
N GLY A 254 12.78 -33.30 -20.57
CA GLY A 254 11.88 -32.28 -21.13
C GLY A 254 11.90 -30.99 -20.31
N PHE A 255 11.88 -31.07 -18.98
CA PHE A 255 11.99 -29.90 -18.11
C PHE A 255 13.37 -29.24 -18.18
N VAL A 256 14.45 -30.03 -18.30
CA VAL A 256 15.81 -29.50 -18.50
C VAL A 256 15.89 -28.71 -19.82
N ASP A 257 15.40 -29.27 -20.93
CA ASP A 257 15.34 -28.59 -22.22
C ASP A 257 14.46 -27.33 -22.17
N PHE A 258 13.31 -27.41 -21.50
CA PHE A 258 12.44 -26.25 -21.29
C PHE A 258 13.16 -25.15 -20.50
N LEU A 259 13.92 -25.48 -19.43
CA LEU A 259 14.71 -24.50 -18.70
C LEU A 259 15.81 -23.89 -19.55
N ARG A 260 16.53 -24.66 -20.37
CA ARG A 260 17.54 -24.14 -21.31
C ARG A 260 16.94 -23.07 -22.23
N LEU A 261 15.81 -23.39 -22.88
CA LEU A 261 15.11 -22.47 -23.77
C LEU A 261 14.51 -21.27 -23.01
N TYR A 262 13.79 -21.51 -21.91
CA TYR A 262 13.15 -20.48 -21.09
C TYR A 262 14.18 -19.45 -20.59
N LEU A 263 15.31 -19.91 -20.04
CA LEU A 263 16.36 -19.05 -19.50
C LEU A 263 17.03 -18.23 -20.60
N ALA A 264 17.25 -18.79 -21.80
CA ALA A 264 17.80 -18.05 -22.94
C ALA A 264 16.81 -17.03 -23.53
N LEU A 265 15.51 -17.37 -23.67
CA LEU A 265 14.49 -16.48 -24.27
C LEU A 265 14.12 -15.28 -23.40
N HIS A 266 14.10 -15.44 -22.07
CA HIS A 266 13.75 -14.35 -21.15
C HIS A 266 14.96 -13.52 -20.73
N GLY A 267 16.17 -13.88 -21.19
CA GLY A 267 17.45 -13.40 -20.66
C GLY A 267 17.67 -11.90 -20.79
N ASP A 268 17.20 -11.32 -21.91
CA ASP A 268 17.24 -9.87 -22.13
C ASP A 268 16.04 -9.39 -22.97
N HIS A 269 15.67 -8.12 -22.82
CA HIS A 269 14.63 -7.47 -23.64
C HIS A 269 14.71 -5.94 -23.55
N GLU A 270 15.77 -5.38 -24.13
CA GLU A 270 16.17 -3.96 -24.07
C GLU A 270 16.40 -3.44 -22.63
N GLY A 271 16.92 -2.21 -22.53
CA GLY A 271 17.14 -1.54 -21.25
C GLY A 271 15.90 -0.92 -20.61
N GLY A 272 14.89 -0.56 -21.40
CA GLY A 272 13.75 0.25 -20.92
C GLY A 272 12.72 -0.46 -20.04
N ASN A 273 12.87 -1.77 -19.80
CA ASN A 273 12.04 -2.48 -18.83
C ASN A 273 12.54 -2.25 -17.39
N VAL A 274 11.64 -2.20 -16.41
CA VAL A 274 11.93 -1.71 -15.05
C VAL A 274 13.12 -2.44 -14.40
N SER A 275 13.22 -3.76 -14.55
CA SER A 275 14.34 -4.53 -13.96
C SER A 275 15.69 -4.22 -14.61
N ALA A 276 15.72 -4.08 -15.94
CA ALA A 276 16.93 -3.77 -16.69
C ALA A 276 17.38 -2.32 -16.41
N HIS A 277 16.44 -1.37 -16.49
CA HIS A 277 16.69 0.04 -16.20
C HIS A 277 17.13 0.24 -14.76
N THR A 278 16.50 -0.42 -13.78
CA THR A 278 16.90 -0.28 -12.36
C THR A 278 18.31 -0.83 -12.11
N THR A 279 18.67 -1.95 -12.74
CA THR A 279 20.04 -2.49 -12.67
C THR A 279 21.06 -1.51 -13.26
N HIS A 280 20.75 -0.92 -14.41
CA HIS A 280 21.58 0.10 -15.05
C HIS A 280 21.70 1.38 -14.20
N LEU A 281 20.57 1.91 -13.71
CA LEU A 281 20.47 3.14 -12.92
C LEU A 281 21.29 3.05 -11.63
N VAL A 282 21.10 1.98 -10.85
CA VAL A 282 21.87 1.75 -9.61
C VAL A 282 23.35 1.50 -9.93
N GLY A 283 23.65 0.71 -10.96
CA GLY A 283 25.02 0.52 -11.45
C GLY A 283 25.69 1.80 -11.95
N SER A 284 24.94 2.77 -12.48
CA SER A 284 25.45 4.07 -12.94
C SER A 284 25.99 4.94 -11.80
N ALA A 285 25.49 4.73 -10.57
CA ALA A 285 26.02 5.31 -9.34
C ALA A 285 27.28 4.59 -8.81
N LEU A 286 27.81 3.61 -9.57
CA LEU A 286 28.93 2.74 -9.19
C LEU A 286 28.64 1.84 -7.98
N SER A 287 27.38 1.43 -7.80
CA SER A 287 27.08 0.24 -6.98
C SER A 287 27.59 -1.03 -7.67
N ASP A 288 27.98 -2.03 -6.87
CA ASP A 288 28.42 -3.33 -7.38
C ASP A 288 27.28 -4.13 -8.05
N ALA A 289 27.63 -5.26 -8.67
CA ALA A 289 26.68 -6.10 -9.40
C ALA A 289 25.56 -6.69 -8.52
N PHE A 290 25.85 -6.99 -7.26
CA PHE A 290 24.90 -7.61 -6.33
C PHE A 290 23.83 -6.61 -5.91
N LEU A 291 24.23 -5.39 -5.51
CA LEU A 291 23.30 -4.33 -5.15
C LEU A 291 22.47 -3.87 -6.36
N SER A 292 23.14 -3.67 -7.51
CA SER A 292 22.48 -3.25 -8.75
C SER A 292 21.42 -4.27 -9.20
N TYR A 293 21.78 -5.56 -9.20
CA TYR A 293 20.85 -6.61 -9.61
C TYR A 293 19.75 -6.87 -8.58
N SER A 294 20.02 -6.78 -7.28
CA SER A 294 18.97 -6.88 -6.24
C SER A 294 17.90 -5.80 -6.43
N ALA A 295 18.29 -4.55 -6.72
CA ALA A 295 17.35 -3.49 -7.04
C ALA A 295 16.56 -3.80 -8.33
N GLY A 296 17.22 -4.35 -9.36
CA GLY A 296 16.56 -4.87 -10.56
C GLY A 296 15.51 -5.95 -10.28
N VAL A 297 15.79 -6.89 -9.38
CA VAL A 297 14.86 -7.93 -8.91
C VAL A 297 13.68 -7.32 -8.14
N GLN A 298 13.91 -6.32 -7.29
CA GLN A 298 12.83 -5.61 -6.60
C GLN A 298 11.90 -4.90 -7.59
N GLY A 299 12.44 -4.28 -8.65
CA GLY A 299 11.66 -3.75 -9.77
C GLY A 299 10.91 -4.83 -10.56
N LEU A 300 11.50 -6.02 -10.71
CA LEU A 300 10.87 -7.19 -11.34
C LEU A 300 9.72 -7.75 -10.51
N ALA A 301 9.76 -7.64 -9.19
CA ALA A 301 8.67 -8.06 -8.31
C ALA A 301 7.40 -7.18 -8.43
N GLY A 302 7.50 -6.01 -9.10
CA GLY A 302 6.38 -5.12 -9.33
C GLY A 302 5.27 -5.77 -10.18
N PRO A 303 3.97 -5.65 -9.82
CA PRO A 303 2.87 -6.27 -10.54
C PRO A 303 2.81 -5.95 -12.04
N LEU A 304 3.15 -4.72 -12.41
CA LEU A 304 3.16 -4.24 -13.80
C LEU A 304 4.37 -4.72 -14.63
N HIS A 305 5.21 -5.61 -14.10
CA HIS A 305 6.39 -6.13 -14.79
C HIS A 305 6.49 -7.66 -14.72
N GLY A 306 6.66 -8.24 -13.52
CA GLY A 306 7.03 -9.66 -13.37
C GLY A 306 5.91 -10.68 -13.20
N LEU A 307 4.63 -10.29 -13.30
CA LEU A 307 3.48 -11.17 -12.97
C LEU A 307 2.70 -11.70 -14.19
N ALA A 308 3.02 -11.29 -15.42
CA ALA A 308 2.24 -11.67 -16.60
C ALA A 308 2.05 -13.20 -16.76
N ALA A 309 3.12 -14.00 -16.63
CA ALA A 309 3.05 -15.45 -16.81
C ALA A 309 2.16 -16.17 -15.76
N GLN A 310 2.12 -15.68 -14.52
CA GLN A 310 1.22 -16.24 -13.50
C GLN A 310 -0.24 -15.80 -13.69
N GLU A 311 -0.46 -14.58 -14.20
CA GLU A 311 -1.81 -14.07 -14.50
C GLU A 311 -2.43 -14.80 -15.69
N VAL A 312 -1.66 -15.04 -16.75
CA VAL A 312 -2.04 -15.91 -17.87
C VAL A 312 -2.45 -17.30 -17.37
N LEU A 313 -1.61 -17.99 -16.59
CA LEU A 313 -1.92 -19.34 -16.14
C LEU A 313 -3.19 -19.37 -15.28
N ARG A 314 -3.33 -18.46 -14.31
CA ARG A 314 -4.54 -18.38 -13.46
C ARG A 314 -5.79 -18.13 -14.30
N TRP A 315 -5.71 -17.26 -15.31
CA TRP A 315 -6.83 -16.96 -16.20
C TRP A 315 -7.18 -18.13 -17.13
N ILE A 316 -6.19 -18.87 -17.65
CA ILE A 316 -6.40 -20.09 -18.45
C ILE A 316 -7.01 -21.21 -17.62
N LEU A 317 -6.56 -21.41 -16.37
CA LEU A 317 -7.17 -22.40 -15.47
C LEU A 317 -8.61 -22.03 -15.13
N ALA A 318 -8.89 -20.76 -14.80
CA ALA A 318 -10.24 -20.27 -14.58
C ALA A 318 -11.14 -20.40 -15.83
N MET A 319 -10.61 -20.13 -17.03
CA MET A 319 -11.31 -20.37 -18.29
C MET A 319 -11.68 -21.85 -18.43
N LYS A 320 -10.72 -22.76 -18.23
CA LYS A 320 -10.92 -24.22 -18.30
C LYS A 320 -12.00 -24.72 -17.33
N GLU A 321 -12.12 -24.13 -16.15
CA GLU A 321 -13.18 -24.44 -15.16
C GLU A 321 -14.56 -23.89 -15.54
N ASN A 322 -14.62 -22.87 -16.40
CA ASN A 322 -15.84 -22.15 -16.77
C ASN A 322 -16.39 -22.50 -18.18
N ILE A 323 -15.68 -23.32 -18.96
CA ILE A 323 -16.12 -23.82 -20.27
C ILE A 323 -16.27 -25.35 -20.23
N PRO A 324 -17.09 -25.96 -21.12
CA PRO A 324 -17.24 -27.41 -21.17
C PRO A 324 -15.90 -28.13 -21.43
N ALA A 325 -15.72 -29.34 -20.89
CA ALA A 325 -14.50 -30.12 -21.14
C ALA A 325 -14.28 -30.45 -22.64
N SER A 326 -15.36 -30.52 -23.42
CA SER A 326 -15.38 -30.67 -24.88
C SER A 326 -15.61 -29.33 -25.60
N TYR A 327 -14.99 -28.25 -25.11
CA TYR A 327 -15.21 -26.88 -25.59
C TYR A 327 -15.03 -26.73 -27.11
N THR A 328 -15.86 -25.87 -27.69
CA THR A 328 -15.78 -25.42 -29.07
C THR A 328 -15.01 -24.10 -29.16
N GLU A 329 -14.69 -23.67 -30.39
CA GLU A 329 -14.11 -22.34 -30.62
C GLU A 329 -15.06 -21.21 -30.17
N LYS A 330 -16.38 -21.47 -30.22
CA LYS A 330 -17.38 -20.53 -29.75
C LYS A 330 -17.31 -20.33 -28.23
N ASP A 331 -17.11 -21.39 -27.44
CA ASP A 331 -17.04 -21.29 -25.97
C ASP A 331 -15.84 -20.43 -25.52
N VAL A 332 -14.69 -20.60 -26.19
CA VAL A 332 -13.49 -19.77 -25.96
C VAL A 332 -13.75 -18.31 -26.36
N SER A 333 -14.38 -18.08 -27.51
CA SER A 333 -14.75 -16.73 -27.98
C SER A 333 -15.76 -16.03 -27.05
N ASP A 334 -16.80 -16.75 -26.61
CA ASP A 334 -17.80 -16.25 -25.66
C ASP A 334 -17.16 -15.85 -24.32
N TYR A 335 -16.20 -16.66 -23.82
CA TYR A 335 -15.47 -16.36 -22.59
C TYR A 335 -14.52 -15.15 -22.74
N LEU A 336 -13.82 -15.03 -23.87
CA LEU A 336 -13.03 -13.84 -24.21
C LEU A 336 -13.91 -12.59 -24.23
N TRP A 337 -15.07 -12.66 -24.89
CA TRP A 337 -16.04 -11.56 -24.91
C TRP A 337 -16.62 -11.25 -23.53
N LYS A 338 -16.88 -12.25 -22.68
CA LYS A 338 -17.28 -12.07 -21.28
C LYS A 338 -16.23 -11.30 -20.48
N THR A 339 -14.95 -11.63 -20.67
CA THR A 339 -13.81 -10.93 -20.04
C THR A 339 -13.73 -9.48 -20.51
N LEU A 340 -13.82 -9.21 -21.82
CA LEU A 340 -13.74 -7.84 -22.35
C LEU A 340 -14.95 -6.98 -21.96
N LYS A 341 -16.16 -7.57 -21.90
CA LYS A 341 -17.40 -6.87 -21.51
C LYS A 341 -17.48 -6.55 -20.03
N SER A 342 -16.72 -7.24 -19.15
CA SER A 342 -16.61 -6.88 -17.73
C SER A 342 -15.59 -5.74 -17.47
N GLY A 343 -14.94 -5.22 -18.52
CA GLY A 343 -13.90 -4.21 -18.41
C GLY A 343 -12.50 -4.75 -18.14
N GLN A 344 -12.35 -6.09 -18.10
CA GLN A 344 -11.04 -6.75 -17.93
C GLN A 344 -10.28 -6.86 -19.27
N VAL A 345 -8.98 -7.13 -19.18
CA VAL A 345 -8.11 -7.42 -20.33
C VAL A 345 -7.87 -8.93 -20.45
N VAL A 346 -7.46 -9.39 -21.63
CA VAL A 346 -7.02 -10.78 -21.85
C VAL A 346 -5.52 -10.87 -21.51
N PRO A 347 -5.09 -11.55 -20.43
CA PRO A 347 -3.69 -11.57 -20.02
C PRO A 347 -2.79 -12.18 -21.10
N GLY A 348 -1.60 -11.61 -21.30
CA GLY A 348 -0.62 -12.06 -22.31
C GLY A 348 -0.81 -11.48 -23.72
N TYR A 349 -1.90 -10.77 -24.00
CA TYR A 349 -2.21 -10.19 -25.31
C TYR A 349 -2.23 -8.65 -25.25
N GLY A 350 -1.96 -7.98 -26.38
CA GLY A 350 -2.12 -6.52 -26.49
C GLY A 350 -0.82 -5.71 -26.42
N HIS A 351 0.32 -6.28 -26.81
CA HIS A 351 1.63 -5.65 -26.67
C HIS A 351 1.75 -4.29 -27.38
N ALA A 352 2.38 -3.29 -26.75
CA ALA A 352 2.38 -1.91 -27.24
C ALA A 352 3.15 -1.68 -28.56
N VAL A 353 4.22 -2.45 -28.79
CA VAL A 353 5.15 -2.26 -29.94
C VAL A 353 5.02 -3.34 -31.02
N LEU A 354 5.16 -4.63 -30.65
CA LEU A 354 5.04 -5.79 -31.54
C LEU A 354 3.75 -5.80 -32.37
N ARG A 355 3.87 -6.01 -33.69
CA ARG A 355 2.78 -6.06 -34.68
C ARG A 355 2.45 -7.48 -35.18
N LYS A 356 3.05 -8.49 -34.55
CA LYS A 356 2.92 -9.93 -34.82
C LYS A 356 3.04 -10.69 -33.49
N PRO A 357 2.77 -12.01 -33.44
CA PRO A 357 3.16 -12.84 -32.30
C PRO A 357 4.63 -12.65 -31.94
N ASP A 358 4.91 -12.65 -30.64
CA ASP A 358 6.27 -12.57 -30.12
C ASP A 358 7.08 -13.82 -30.55
N PRO A 359 8.26 -13.70 -31.19
CA PRO A 359 9.06 -14.86 -31.58
C PRO A 359 9.47 -15.75 -30.39
N ARG A 360 9.48 -15.20 -29.16
CA ARG A 360 9.68 -16.00 -27.95
C ARG A 360 8.47 -16.88 -27.63
N PHE A 361 7.25 -16.38 -27.89
CA PHE A 361 6.03 -17.19 -27.81
C PHE A 361 6.05 -18.27 -28.90
N GLU A 362 6.39 -17.91 -30.14
CA GLU A 362 6.54 -18.90 -31.23
C GLU A 362 7.52 -20.01 -30.85
N ALA A 363 8.71 -19.67 -30.33
CA ALA A 363 9.72 -20.66 -29.92
C ALA A 363 9.22 -21.60 -28.80
N LEU A 364 8.42 -21.11 -27.84
CA LEU A 364 7.80 -21.95 -26.81
C LEU A 364 6.66 -22.82 -27.36
N MET A 365 5.91 -22.33 -28.35
CA MET A 365 4.87 -23.12 -29.03
C MET A 365 5.49 -24.21 -29.91
N ASP A 366 6.59 -23.92 -30.62
CA ASP A 366 7.36 -24.88 -31.41
C ASP A 366 8.00 -25.96 -30.51
N PHE A 367 8.57 -25.55 -29.37
CA PHE A 367 9.08 -26.46 -28.33
C PHE A 367 8.01 -27.44 -27.86
N ALA A 368 6.79 -26.93 -27.62
CA ALA A 368 5.66 -27.72 -27.15
C ALA A 368 5.08 -28.63 -28.24
N ALA A 369 4.97 -28.15 -29.48
CA ALA A 369 4.45 -28.91 -30.61
C ALA A 369 5.30 -30.15 -30.95
N LYS A 370 6.61 -30.12 -30.68
CA LYS A 370 7.53 -31.26 -30.83
C LYS A 370 7.34 -32.38 -29.77
N ARG A 371 6.55 -32.15 -28.72
CA ARG A 371 6.51 -32.97 -27.49
C ARG A 371 5.10 -33.52 -27.22
N PRO A 372 4.82 -34.79 -27.55
CA PRO A 372 3.48 -35.37 -27.45
C PRO A 372 2.84 -35.27 -26.06
N GLU A 373 3.64 -35.30 -25.00
CA GLU A 373 3.19 -35.16 -23.61
C GLU A 373 2.63 -33.76 -23.31
N ILE A 374 3.19 -32.72 -23.95
CA ILE A 374 2.71 -31.34 -23.81
C ILE A 374 1.51 -31.10 -24.73
N VAL A 375 1.54 -31.62 -25.95
CA VAL A 375 0.39 -31.56 -26.90
C VAL A 375 -0.85 -32.25 -26.31
N ALA A 376 -0.68 -33.27 -25.48
CA ALA A 376 -1.76 -33.95 -24.76
C ALA A 376 -2.26 -33.20 -23.51
N ASP A 377 -1.57 -32.17 -23.01
CA ASP A 377 -1.99 -31.43 -21.81
C ASP A 377 -3.22 -30.55 -22.11
N PRO A 378 -4.38 -30.77 -21.45
CA PRO A 378 -5.58 -29.98 -21.71
C PRO A 378 -5.44 -28.49 -21.41
N VAL A 379 -4.50 -28.09 -20.54
CA VAL A 379 -4.21 -26.67 -20.27
C VAL A 379 -3.42 -26.05 -21.43
N PHE A 380 -2.45 -26.78 -21.99
CA PHE A 380 -1.71 -26.33 -23.17
C PHE A 380 -2.59 -26.29 -24.43
N GLN A 381 -3.46 -27.27 -24.63
CA GLN A 381 -4.45 -27.25 -25.72
C GLN A 381 -5.34 -26.00 -25.67
N LEU A 382 -5.76 -25.58 -24.47
CA LEU A 382 -6.53 -24.37 -24.30
C LEU A 382 -5.72 -23.11 -24.59
N VAL A 383 -4.43 -23.05 -24.23
CA VAL A 383 -3.51 -21.96 -24.66
C VAL A 383 -3.39 -21.91 -26.17
N GLN A 384 -3.17 -23.05 -26.82
CA GLN A 384 -3.04 -23.14 -28.27
C GLN A 384 -4.31 -22.63 -28.95
N LYS A 385 -5.50 -23.10 -28.51
CA LYS A 385 -6.78 -22.65 -29.06
C LYS A 385 -7.06 -21.16 -28.77
N ASN A 386 -6.77 -20.69 -27.55
CA ASN A 386 -6.90 -19.27 -27.19
C ASN A 386 -6.01 -18.37 -28.06
N SER A 387 -4.78 -18.77 -28.37
CA SER A 387 -3.87 -17.98 -29.22
C SER A 387 -4.31 -17.87 -30.70
N GLN A 388 -5.17 -18.79 -31.16
CA GLN A 388 -5.79 -18.73 -32.49
C GLN A 388 -7.01 -17.79 -32.51
N ILE A 389 -7.77 -17.70 -31.41
CA ILE A 389 -9.07 -17.01 -31.32
C ILE A 389 -8.93 -15.59 -30.76
N ALA A 390 -8.16 -15.41 -29.69
CA ALA A 390 -8.01 -14.13 -29.00
C ALA A 390 -7.58 -12.97 -29.91
N PRO A 391 -6.66 -13.14 -30.90
CA PRO A 391 -6.32 -12.05 -31.81
C PRO A 391 -7.51 -11.55 -32.64
N GLN A 392 -8.43 -12.45 -33.02
CA GLN A 392 -9.62 -12.11 -33.81
C GLN A 392 -10.61 -11.33 -32.94
N VAL A 393 -10.93 -11.84 -31.74
CA VAL A 393 -11.83 -11.20 -30.77
C VAL A 393 -11.31 -9.83 -30.32
N LEU A 394 -10.01 -9.70 -30.08
CA LEU A 394 -9.38 -8.42 -29.69
C LEU A 394 -9.37 -7.40 -30.84
N THR A 395 -9.30 -7.86 -32.09
CA THR A 395 -9.45 -7.01 -33.28
C THR A 395 -10.89 -6.51 -33.40
N GLU A 396 -11.87 -7.41 -33.27
CA GLU A 396 -13.30 -7.09 -33.34
C GLU A 396 -13.74 -6.14 -32.21
N HIS A 397 -13.18 -6.29 -31.01
CA HIS A 397 -13.39 -5.37 -29.88
C HIS A 397 -12.81 -3.97 -30.12
N GLY A 398 -11.87 -3.79 -31.05
CA GLY A 398 -11.41 -2.48 -31.55
C GLY A 398 -10.58 -1.63 -30.60
N LYS A 399 -10.41 -2.02 -29.32
CA LYS A 399 -9.58 -1.28 -28.34
C LYS A 399 -8.09 -1.66 -28.35
N THR A 400 -7.76 -2.86 -28.83
CA THR A 400 -6.40 -3.41 -28.75
C THR A 400 -5.63 -3.17 -30.05
N LYS A 401 -4.60 -2.33 -30.01
CA LYS A 401 -3.86 -1.93 -31.22
C LYS A 401 -3.09 -3.06 -31.90
N ASN A 402 -2.43 -3.92 -31.12
CA ASN A 402 -1.74 -5.11 -31.62
C ASN A 402 -2.24 -6.34 -30.84
N PRO A 403 -3.11 -7.18 -31.40
CA PRO A 403 -3.90 -8.16 -30.64
C PRO A 403 -3.18 -9.50 -30.41
N TYR A 404 -1.84 -9.52 -30.46
CA TYR A 404 -1.04 -10.74 -30.49
C TYR A 404 -0.50 -11.17 -29.11
N PRO A 405 -0.23 -12.48 -28.91
CA PRO A 405 0.36 -13.01 -27.69
C PRO A 405 1.84 -12.65 -27.54
N ASN A 406 2.27 -12.52 -26.28
CA ASN A 406 3.66 -12.42 -25.86
C ASN A 406 4.18 -13.73 -25.24
N VAL A 407 5.48 -13.81 -24.91
CA VAL A 407 6.10 -15.00 -24.29
C VAL A 407 5.37 -15.53 -23.04
N ASP A 408 4.83 -14.63 -22.21
CA ASP A 408 4.12 -14.95 -20.97
C ASP A 408 2.84 -15.74 -21.21
N SER A 409 2.29 -15.67 -22.43
CA SER A 409 1.12 -16.44 -22.86
C SER A 409 1.34 -17.95 -22.87
N ALA A 410 2.60 -18.43 -22.89
CA ALA A 410 2.94 -19.85 -22.89
C ALA A 410 3.84 -20.28 -21.71
N SER A 411 4.76 -19.41 -21.25
CA SER A 411 5.83 -19.81 -20.32
C SER A 411 5.33 -20.35 -18.98
N GLY A 412 4.32 -19.71 -18.37
CA GLY A 412 3.71 -20.18 -17.12
C GLY A 412 2.99 -21.52 -17.26
N VAL A 413 2.43 -21.82 -18.42
CA VAL A 413 1.73 -23.10 -18.68
C VAL A 413 2.72 -24.26 -18.84
N LEU A 414 3.89 -24.01 -19.42
CA LEU A 414 4.96 -25.01 -19.51
C LEU A 414 5.63 -25.28 -18.15
N MET A 415 5.83 -24.25 -17.31
CA MET A 415 6.22 -24.42 -15.90
C MET A 415 5.20 -25.29 -15.15
N HIS A 416 3.92 -25.01 -15.33
CA HIS A 416 2.82 -25.78 -14.74
C HIS A 416 2.80 -27.24 -15.23
N HIS A 417 3.01 -27.48 -16.52
CA HIS A 417 3.05 -28.83 -17.11
C HIS A 417 4.12 -29.69 -16.42
N TYR A 418 5.36 -29.19 -16.34
CA TYR A 418 6.49 -29.87 -15.70
C TYR A 418 6.44 -29.91 -14.16
N GLY A 419 5.32 -29.47 -13.57
CA GLY A 419 5.05 -29.60 -12.14
C GLY A 419 5.80 -28.61 -11.27
N ILE A 420 5.99 -27.38 -11.75
CA ILE A 420 6.19 -26.18 -10.92
C ILE A 420 4.81 -25.48 -10.88
N LYS A 421 4.03 -25.73 -9.83
CA LYS A 421 2.62 -25.27 -9.71
C LYS A 421 2.50 -23.94 -8.95
N GLU A 422 3.57 -23.56 -8.27
CA GLU A 422 3.66 -22.49 -7.30
C GLU A 422 3.79 -21.16 -8.04
N THR A 423 2.67 -20.61 -8.52
CA THR A 423 2.67 -19.45 -9.44
C THR A 423 3.51 -18.24 -8.99
N LEU A 424 3.61 -17.95 -7.69
CA LEU A 424 4.44 -16.87 -7.13
C LEU A 424 5.96 -17.10 -7.30
N TYR A 425 6.38 -18.34 -7.61
CA TYR A 425 7.76 -18.70 -7.92
C TYR A 425 8.16 -18.37 -9.37
N TYR A 426 7.21 -18.16 -10.28
CA TYR A 426 7.53 -17.99 -11.71
C TYR A 426 8.41 -16.76 -11.95
N THR A 427 8.19 -15.67 -11.21
CA THR A 427 9.04 -14.47 -11.24
C THR A 427 10.45 -14.74 -10.69
N VAL A 428 10.65 -15.74 -9.83
CA VAL A 428 12.00 -16.16 -9.37
C VAL A 428 12.75 -16.85 -10.51
N GLY A 429 12.11 -17.78 -11.23
CA GLY A 429 12.68 -18.36 -12.46
C GLY A 429 12.97 -17.28 -13.52
N PHE A 430 12.11 -16.28 -13.66
CA PHE A 430 12.36 -15.11 -14.49
C PHE A 430 13.57 -14.29 -13.98
N SER A 431 13.76 -14.17 -12.67
CA SER A 431 14.93 -13.51 -12.04
C SER A 431 16.24 -14.29 -12.21
N VAL A 432 16.20 -15.60 -12.45
CA VAL A 432 17.39 -16.36 -12.87
C VAL A 432 17.74 -15.99 -14.31
N SER A 433 16.78 -16.10 -15.22
CA SER A 433 16.97 -15.75 -16.63
C SER A 433 17.43 -14.30 -16.84
N ARG A 434 16.75 -13.34 -16.22
CA ARG A 434 17.01 -11.90 -16.35
C ARG A 434 18.34 -11.47 -15.70
N GLY A 435 19.12 -12.38 -15.14
CA GLY A 435 20.52 -12.15 -14.80
C GLY A 435 21.42 -12.06 -16.03
N ILE A 436 21.00 -12.63 -17.16
CA ILE A 436 21.82 -12.73 -18.37
C ILE A 436 22.06 -11.35 -19.00
N GLY A 437 21.01 -10.67 -19.46
CA GLY A 437 21.12 -9.39 -20.17
C GLY A 437 21.62 -8.24 -19.31
N PRO A 438 20.89 -7.87 -18.24
CA PRO A 438 21.28 -6.84 -17.28
C PRO A 438 22.71 -6.93 -16.72
N LEU A 439 23.23 -8.12 -16.39
CA LEU A 439 24.63 -8.24 -15.93
C LEU A 439 25.62 -8.09 -17.10
N ALA A 440 25.31 -8.63 -18.29
CA ALA A 440 26.14 -8.40 -19.48
C ALA A 440 26.21 -6.91 -19.85
N GLN A 441 25.09 -6.18 -19.76
CA GLN A 441 25.07 -4.73 -19.96
C GLN A 441 25.80 -4.00 -18.84
N LEU A 442 25.66 -4.38 -17.57
CA LEU A 442 26.34 -3.73 -16.45
C LEU A 442 27.87 -3.76 -16.61
N ILE A 443 28.42 -4.87 -17.13
CA ILE A 443 29.83 -4.98 -17.51
C ILE A 443 30.16 -3.98 -18.62
N TRP A 444 29.34 -3.89 -19.67
CA TRP A 444 29.52 -2.91 -20.75
C TRP A 444 29.41 -1.46 -20.28
N ASP A 445 28.53 -1.14 -19.34
CA ASP A 445 28.37 0.21 -18.80
C ASP A 445 29.67 0.70 -18.13
N ARG A 446 30.36 -0.21 -17.41
CA ARG A 446 31.68 0.06 -16.82
C ARG A 446 32.79 0.03 -17.88
N ALA A 447 32.75 -0.88 -18.84
CA ALA A 447 33.74 -0.97 -19.91
C ALA A 447 33.73 0.26 -20.82
N LEU A 448 32.56 0.79 -21.16
CA LEU A 448 32.37 2.03 -21.92
C LEU A 448 32.53 3.29 -21.05
N GLY A 449 32.59 3.13 -19.72
CA GLY A 449 32.76 4.21 -18.77
C GLY A 449 31.57 5.18 -18.75
N LEU A 450 30.35 4.67 -18.97
CA LEU A 450 29.11 5.44 -19.00
C LEU A 450 28.93 6.24 -17.70
N PRO A 451 28.37 7.46 -17.78
CA PRO A 451 28.20 8.33 -16.62
C PRO A 451 27.07 7.84 -15.70
N ILE A 452 26.97 8.46 -14.53
CA ILE A 452 25.77 8.39 -13.70
C ILE A 452 24.53 8.83 -14.49
N GLU A 453 23.48 8.02 -14.45
CA GLU A 453 22.19 8.39 -15.02
C GLU A 453 21.52 9.40 -14.08
N ARG A 454 21.19 10.58 -14.63
CA ARG A 454 20.64 11.69 -13.85
C ARG A 454 19.69 12.53 -14.71
N PRO A 455 18.50 12.00 -15.06
CA PRO A 455 17.50 12.76 -15.79
C PRO A 455 17.11 14.01 -15.01
N LYS A 456 16.83 15.11 -15.73
CA LYS A 456 16.37 16.35 -15.10
C LYS A 456 14.87 16.26 -14.84
N SER A 457 14.47 16.23 -13.57
CA SER A 457 13.07 16.45 -13.18
C SER A 457 12.66 17.91 -13.41
N LEU A 458 11.39 18.09 -13.73
CA LEU A 458 10.69 19.37 -13.84
C LEU A 458 9.42 19.29 -13.01
N SER A 459 9.09 20.36 -12.28
CA SER A 459 7.75 20.53 -11.71
C SER A 459 6.77 21.00 -12.80
N LEU A 460 5.47 21.01 -12.51
CA LEU A 460 4.46 21.48 -13.47
C LEU A 460 4.64 22.96 -13.82
N GLU A 461 5.01 23.80 -12.86
CA GLU A 461 5.31 25.23 -13.09
C GLU A 461 6.58 25.42 -13.91
N ALA A 462 7.56 24.53 -13.78
CA ALA A 462 8.76 24.54 -14.60
C ALA A 462 8.44 24.15 -16.06
N ILE A 463 7.53 23.19 -16.26
CA ILE A 463 7.01 22.84 -17.59
C ILE A 463 6.22 24.01 -18.18
N GLU A 464 5.29 24.62 -17.43
CA GLU A 464 4.47 25.75 -17.87
C GLU A 464 5.34 26.92 -18.36
N LYS A 465 6.35 27.30 -17.57
CA LYS A 465 7.34 28.33 -17.93
C LYS A 465 8.16 27.95 -19.16
N LEU A 466 8.50 26.66 -19.33
CA LEU A 466 9.30 26.18 -20.45
C LEU A 466 8.54 26.21 -21.78
N VAL A 467 7.23 25.93 -21.78
CA VAL A 467 6.42 25.88 -23.00
C VAL A 467 5.72 27.20 -23.35
N ASN A 468 5.96 28.29 -22.61
CA ASN A 468 5.38 29.62 -22.84
C ASN A 468 3.84 29.58 -23.00
N LEU A 469 3.15 28.87 -22.10
CA LEU A 469 1.68 28.89 -22.06
C LEU A 469 1.17 30.34 -21.87
N PRO A 470 0.12 30.76 -22.60
CA PRO A 470 -0.41 32.12 -22.46
C PRO A 470 -0.81 32.44 -21.01
N LYS A 471 -0.50 33.66 -20.55
CA LYS A 471 -0.70 34.15 -19.17
C LYS A 471 -2.15 34.16 -18.64
N VAL A 472 -3.10 33.57 -19.35
CA VAL A 472 -4.49 33.37 -18.91
C VAL A 472 -4.59 32.35 -17.76
N LEU A 473 -3.55 31.54 -17.55
CA LEU A 473 -3.44 30.55 -16.45
C LEU A 473 -2.30 30.82 -15.46
N ALA A 474 -1.75 32.05 -15.43
CA ALA A 474 -0.62 32.38 -14.57
C ALA A 474 -1.01 32.40 -13.08
N TYR A 475 -0.94 31.24 -12.42
CA TYR A 475 -1.19 31.07 -10.98
C TYR A 475 -0.25 31.95 -10.15
N THR A 476 -0.83 32.83 -9.34
CA THR A 476 -0.11 33.82 -8.53
C THR A 476 0.52 33.21 -7.28
N TYR A 477 1.58 32.42 -7.46
CA TYR A 477 2.60 32.22 -6.42
C TYR A 477 3.58 33.41 -6.44
N ARG A 478 3.35 34.40 -5.56
CA ARG A 478 4.42 35.31 -5.14
C ARG A 478 5.15 34.68 -3.96
N LEU A 479 6.41 34.32 -4.18
CA LEU A 479 7.36 34.11 -3.09
C LEU A 479 7.47 35.42 -2.29
N LEU A 480 7.37 35.32 -0.97
CA LEU A 480 7.65 36.43 -0.07
C LEU A 480 9.17 36.56 0.10
N ASP A 481 9.78 37.43 -0.69
CA ASP A 481 11.08 37.99 -0.30
C ASP A 481 10.90 38.76 1.03
N PRO A 482 11.84 38.63 1.98
CA PRO A 482 11.70 39.25 3.29
C PRO A 482 11.81 40.79 3.17
N PRO A 483 10.91 41.57 3.78
CA PRO A 483 11.05 43.02 3.81
C PRO A 483 12.30 43.40 4.62
N SER A 484 13.22 44.10 3.99
CA SER A 484 14.32 44.77 4.67
C SER A 484 13.80 45.80 5.68
N SER A 485 14.45 45.87 6.83
CA SER A 485 13.98 46.64 7.98
C SER A 485 14.21 48.15 7.83
N PRO A 486 13.30 48.95 8.38
CA PRO A 486 13.65 50.24 8.94
C PRO A 486 13.10 50.37 10.38
N ASN A 487 14.01 50.36 11.37
CA ASN A 487 14.04 51.34 12.47
C ASN A 487 15.03 50.94 13.56
N SER A 488 16.06 51.76 13.74
CA SER A 488 16.72 51.94 15.04
C SER A 488 17.05 53.42 15.26
N GLN A 489 16.52 53.94 16.37
CA GLN A 489 17.03 55.06 17.18
C GLN A 489 17.01 56.51 16.62
N SER A 490 16.21 57.32 17.33
CA SER A 490 16.31 58.78 17.58
C SER A 490 17.76 59.26 17.88
N PRO A 491 18.13 60.58 17.85
CA PRO A 491 17.27 61.69 18.32
C PRO A 491 17.49 63.13 17.76
N MET A 492 16.73 64.07 18.36
CA MET A 492 17.01 65.51 18.60
C MET A 492 16.68 66.62 17.56
N PHE A 493 15.64 67.38 17.94
CA PHE A 493 15.60 68.86 18.12
C PHE A 493 15.38 69.87 16.95
N VAL A 494 14.60 70.93 17.29
CA VAL A 494 14.42 72.25 16.60
C VAL A 494 13.64 72.23 15.25
N ALA A 495 12.59 73.05 14.98
CA ALA A 495 11.84 74.02 15.80
C ALA A 495 10.47 74.46 15.20
N ARG A 496 9.58 74.93 16.11
CA ARG A 496 8.59 76.04 16.00
C ARG A 496 7.51 76.12 14.88
N ARG A 497 6.25 76.08 15.36
CA ARG A 497 5.08 76.97 15.06
C ARG A 497 4.51 76.97 13.60
N ALA A 498 3.21 77.17 13.36
CA ALA A 498 2.16 77.83 14.16
C ALA A 498 0.72 77.35 13.82
N LEU A 499 -0.23 77.56 14.76
CA LEU A 499 -1.66 77.99 14.60
C LEU A 499 -2.58 77.24 13.56
N THR A 500 -3.85 76.88 13.81
CA THR A 500 -4.86 77.32 14.80
C THR A 500 -6.04 76.32 14.94
N ARG A 501 -6.79 76.39 16.07
CA ARG A 501 -8.27 76.19 16.30
C ARG A 501 -9.14 75.61 15.15
N ARG A 502 -10.22 74.81 15.36
CA ARG A 502 -11.11 74.57 16.53
C ARG A 502 -11.99 73.30 16.31
N LEU A 503 -12.49 72.69 17.39
CA LEU A 503 -13.59 71.69 17.47
C LEU A 503 -14.98 72.39 17.68
N PRO A 504 -16.16 71.73 17.85
CA PRO A 504 -16.57 70.30 17.69
C PRO A 504 -17.89 70.10 16.87
N GLY A 505 -18.48 68.88 16.81
CA GLY A 505 -19.94 68.76 16.50
C GLY A 505 -20.58 67.44 15.99
N LEU A 506 -20.53 66.35 16.77
CA LEU A 506 -21.48 65.21 16.93
C LEU A 506 -22.64 64.84 15.93
N THR A 507 -22.81 63.50 15.80
CA THR A 507 -24.05 62.66 15.73
C THR A 507 -24.84 62.32 14.44
N SER A 508 -24.67 61.03 14.02
CA SER A 508 -25.66 59.93 13.94
C SER A 508 -26.59 59.65 12.72
N ASN A 509 -26.43 58.41 12.21
CA ASN A 509 -27.46 57.37 11.90
C ASN A 509 -28.37 57.39 10.64
N SER A 510 -27.99 56.51 9.68
CA SER A 510 -28.68 55.27 9.23
C SER A 510 -29.96 55.25 8.34
N ALA A 511 -29.88 54.35 7.33
CA ALA A 511 -30.88 53.33 6.90
C ALA A 511 -31.90 53.56 5.73
N LEU A 512 -31.60 52.91 4.59
CA LEU A 512 -32.34 51.82 3.89
C LEU A 512 -33.79 51.96 3.30
N VAL A 513 -33.87 51.55 2.01
CA VAL A 513 -34.89 50.69 1.33
C VAL A 513 -36.24 51.25 0.80
N SER A 514 -36.53 50.97 -0.48
CA SER A 514 -37.86 50.74 -1.09
C SER A 514 -37.73 50.08 -2.50
N ALA A 515 -38.81 49.53 -3.09
CA ALA A 515 -38.81 48.59 -4.25
C ALA A 515 -39.93 48.86 -5.30
N SER A 516 -39.96 48.18 -6.49
CA SER A 516 -41.18 47.57 -7.15
C SER A 516 -41.23 47.36 -8.70
N ARG A 517 -41.73 46.16 -9.13
CA ARG A 517 -42.83 45.81 -10.11
C ARG A 517 -42.79 45.93 -11.69
N CYS A 518 -43.11 44.78 -12.34
CA CYS A 518 -44.16 44.46 -13.39
C CYS A 518 -44.11 44.77 -14.93
N CYS A 519 -44.07 43.68 -15.77
CA CYS A 519 -44.97 43.26 -16.92
C CYS A 519 -45.25 44.13 -18.21
N PRO A 520 -45.87 43.61 -19.32
CA PRO A 520 -45.76 42.30 -20.07
C PRO A 520 -45.93 42.36 -21.66
N ALA A 521 -46.15 41.20 -22.35
CA ALA A 521 -46.80 40.92 -23.69
C ALA A 521 -45.97 40.84 -25.02
N VAL A 522 -46.44 40.31 -26.19
CA VAL A 522 -46.92 38.94 -26.64
C VAL A 522 -47.20 38.87 -28.19
N LEU A 523 -47.25 37.66 -28.84
CA LEU A 523 -47.63 37.27 -30.27
C LEU A 523 -46.57 37.44 -31.42
N GLY A 524 -46.50 36.64 -32.53
CA GLY A 524 -47.08 35.32 -32.90
C GLY A 524 -47.06 34.93 -34.43
N ARG A 525 -46.81 33.63 -34.79
CA ARG A 525 -47.05 32.88 -36.10
C ARG A 525 -46.34 33.33 -37.43
N ALA A 526 -46.28 32.57 -38.56
CA ALA A 526 -46.07 31.12 -38.88
C ALA A 526 -46.03 30.82 -40.42
N GLY A 527 -45.19 29.86 -40.89
CA GLY A 527 -45.45 28.93 -42.04
C GLY A 527 -45.02 29.26 -43.51
N GLY A 528 -44.63 28.22 -44.30
CA GLY A 528 -44.67 28.25 -45.80
C GLY A 528 -43.55 27.53 -46.60
N PHE A 529 -43.89 26.50 -47.38
CA PHE A 529 -43.01 25.52 -48.09
C PHE A 529 -42.68 25.83 -49.60
N LEU A 530 -41.67 25.10 -50.15
CA LEU A 530 -41.56 24.45 -51.51
C LEU A 530 -40.71 24.98 -52.72
N ARG A 531 -39.98 24.00 -53.33
CA ARG A 531 -39.59 23.73 -54.77
C ARG A 531 -38.19 24.06 -55.37
N ASN A 532 -37.54 22.98 -55.87
CA ASN A 532 -36.89 22.69 -57.19
C ASN A 532 -36.16 23.79 -58.01
N SER A 533 -35.17 23.57 -58.88
CA SER A 533 -34.26 22.48 -59.36
C SER A 533 -33.23 23.15 -60.32
N THR A 534 -32.05 22.67 -60.74
CA THR A 534 -31.70 21.56 -61.69
C THR A 534 -30.21 21.70 -62.13
N ASN A 535 -29.64 20.63 -62.74
CA ASN A 535 -28.45 20.58 -63.63
C ASN A 535 -27.03 20.31 -63.08
N SER A 536 -26.30 19.49 -63.85
CA SER A 536 -24.94 18.93 -63.68
C SER A 536 -24.23 19.02 -65.07
N PRO A 537 -23.14 18.28 -65.43
CA PRO A 537 -22.11 17.55 -64.66
C PRO A 537 -20.63 17.71 -65.17
N ARG A 538 -19.63 17.22 -64.38
CA ARG A 538 -18.26 16.72 -64.80
C ARG A 538 -17.28 17.72 -65.48
N GLN A 539 -15.94 17.61 -65.49
CA GLN A 539 -14.86 16.86 -64.80
C GLN A 539 -13.52 17.59 -65.17
N THR A 540 -12.34 17.47 -64.54
CA THR A 540 -11.79 16.71 -63.39
C THR A 540 -10.64 17.51 -62.75
N SER A 541 -10.55 17.55 -61.41
CA SER A 541 -9.31 17.79 -60.66
C SER A 541 -9.47 17.28 -59.23
N THR A 542 -8.46 16.62 -58.66
CA THR A 542 -8.50 16.03 -57.31
C THR A 542 -7.98 16.96 -56.22
N PRO A 543 -8.83 17.38 -55.28
CA PRO A 543 -8.38 17.79 -53.94
C PRO A 543 -9.09 17.03 -52.80
N ALA A 544 -8.37 16.92 -51.67
CA ALA A 544 -8.84 16.72 -50.29
C ALA A 544 -10.18 15.98 -50.05
N ALA A 545 -10.09 14.70 -49.66
CA ALA A 545 -11.19 14.04 -48.96
C ALA A 545 -11.30 14.59 -47.53
N ALA A 546 -12.49 15.08 -47.18
CA ALA A 546 -12.76 15.70 -45.88
C ALA A 546 -12.66 14.71 -44.70
N ALA A 547 -12.27 15.24 -43.54
CA ALA A 547 -12.27 14.48 -42.29
C ALA A 547 -13.69 14.01 -41.93
N PHE A 548 -13.91 12.69 -41.91
CA PHE A 548 -15.17 12.13 -41.43
C PHE A 548 -15.23 12.19 -39.90
N SER A 549 -16.15 13.02 -39.41
CA SER A 549 -16.45 13.16 -37.98
C SER A 549 -17.14 11.90 -37.46
N THR A 550 -16.57 11.29 -36.43
CA THR A 550 -17.31 10.46 -35.45
C THR A 550 -17.58 11.25 -34.17
N ARG A 551 -18.32 12.36 -34.28
CA ARG A 551 -19.08 12.89 -33.14
C ARG A 551 -20.07 11.82 -32.66
N ALA A 552 -19.71 11.08 -31.62
CA ALA A 552 -20.70 10.58 -30.68
C ALA A 552 -21.39 11.78 -30.00
N ALA A 553 -22.65 11.61 -29.61
CA ALA A 553 -23.48 12.72 -29.16
C ALA A 553 -22.94 13.40 -27.90
N LEU A 554 -23.07 14.73 -27.87
CA LEU A 554 -23.04 15.51 -26.64
C LEU A 554 -24.20 15.07 -25.75
N MET A 555 -23.91 14.27 -24.73
CA MET A 555 -24.53 14.50 -23.43
C MET A 555 -23.88 15.75 -22.86
N SER A 556 -24.63 16.85 -22.80
CA SER A 556 -24.17 18.10 -22.22
C SER A 556 -24.15 18.00 -20.69
N SER A 557 -23.12 17.40 -20.11
CA SER A 557 -22.63 17.88 -18.82
C SER A 557 -21.96 19.23 -19.07
N HIS A 558 -22.29 20.23 -18.26
CA HIS A 558 -21.74 21.57 -18.42
C HIS A 558 -20.22 21.49 -18.27
N THR A 559 -19.46 22.11 -19.17
CA THR A 559 -18.06 22.46 -18.88
C THR A 559 -18.12 23.48 -17.75
N PRO A 560 -17.62 23.18 -16.53
CA PRO A 560 -17.43 24.22 -15.55
C PRO A 560 -16.41 25.18 -16.14
N THR A 561 -16.75 26.46 -16.19
CA THR A 561 -15.75 27.53 -16.32
C THR A 561 -14.58 27.24 -15.40
N ALA A 562 -13.34 27.45 -15.86
CA ALA A 562 -12.14 27.24 -15.05
C ALA A 562 -12.28 28.00 -13.72
N ALA A 563 -12.66 27.27 -12.67
CA ALA A 563 -12.59 27.76 -11.32
C ALA A 563 -11.11 27.92 -10.97
N SER A 564 -10.84 28.87 -10.09
CA SER A 564 -9.67 28.85 -9.22
C SER A 564 -9.40 27.41 -8.74
N HIS A 565 -8.13 27.00 -8.64
CA HIS A 565 -7.72 25.91 -7.76
C HIS A 565 -7.83 26.38 -6.29
N GLU A 566 -9.02 26.83 -5.92
CA GLU A 566 -9.47 26.85 -4.53
C GLU A 566 -9.35 25.42 -4.00
N ALA A 567 -8.80 25.31 -2.80
CA ALA A 567 -8.79 24.03 -2.12
C ALA A 567 -10.22 23.57 -1.87
N ASP A 568 -10.46 22.27 -1.95
CA ASP A 568 -11.78 21.65 -1.76
C ASP A 568 -12.45 22.26 -0.53
N LYS A 569 -13.71 22.69 -0.69
CA LYS A 569 -14.42 23.46 0.33
C LYS A 569 -14.41 22.79 1.72
N VAL A 570 -14.44 21.46 1.76
CA VAL A 570 -14.32 20.68 3.00
C VAL A 570 -12.99 20.95 3.73
N LEU A 571 -11.87 21.06 3.02
CA LEU A 571 -10.57 21.34 3.62
C LEU A 571 -10.51 22.76 4.20
N THR A 572 -11.05 23.73 3.46
CA THR A 572 -11.08 25.14 3.90
C THR A 572 -12.02 25.31 5.07
N ASP A 573 -13.21 24.70 5.05
CA ASP A 573 -14.19 24.78 6.15
C ASP A 573 -13.64 24.15 7.44
N ILE A 574 -12.91 23.04 7.34
CA ILE A 574 -12.21 22.41 8.48
C ILE A 574 -11.13 23.35 9.04
N ALA A 575 -10.31 23.96 8.17
CA ALA A 575 -9.25 24.87 8.59
C ALA A 575 -9.82 26.17 9.20
N ASP A 576 -10.87 26.74 8.61
CA ASP A 576 -11.58 27.91 9.12
C ASP A 576 -12.21 27.63 10.47
N TYR A 577 -12.82 26.45 10.65
CA TYR A 577 -13.39 26.06 11.92
C TYR A 577 -12.32 25.95 13.03
N VAL A 578 -11.20 25.26 12.81
CA VAL A 578 -10.20 25.12 13.88
C VAL A 578 -9.50 26.44 14.22
N HIS A 579 -9.27 27.33 13.26
CA HIS A 579 -8.57 28.61 13.47
C HIS A 579 -9.46 29.78 13.89
N SER A 580 -10.71 29.82 13.42
CA SER A 580 -11.56 31.02 13.53
C SER A 580 -12.83 30.80 14.36
N TYR A 581 -13.31 29.56 14.53
CA TYR A 581 -14.51 29.32 15.33
C TYR A 581 -14.18 29.41 16.83
N LYS A 582 -14.87 30.33 17.52
CA LYS A 582 -14.78 30.46 18.97
C LYS A 582 -15.81 29.55 19.63
N ILE A 583 -15.35 28.61 20.44
CA ILE A 583 -16.21 27.77 21.28
C ILE A 583 -16.63 28.58 22.51
N ASP A 584 -17.95 28.77 22.68
CA ASP A 584 -18.59 29.52 23.76
C ASP A 584 -19.72 28.74 24.45
N SER A 585 -19.86 27.44 24.17
CA SER A 585 -20.83 26.54 24.80
C SER A 585 -20.27 25.91 26.08
N ASP A 586 -20.78 26.33 27.24
CA ASP A 586 -20.48 25.71 28.54
C ASP A 586 -20.88 24.22 28.57
N LEU A 587 -21.97 23.84 27.88
CA LEU A 587 -22.42 22.45 27.77
C LEU A 587 -21.41 21.60 26.98
N ALA A 588 -20.79 22.16 25.94
CA ALA A 588 -19.74 21.49 25.19
C ALA A 588 -18.49 21.29 26.04
N TYR A 589 -18.08 22.28 26.85
CA TYR A 589 -16.94 22.14 27.76
C TYR A 589 -17.21 21.17 28.92
N ASP A 590 -18.40 21.19 29.55
CA ASP A 590 -18.78 20.21 30.58
C ASP A 590 -18.83 18.78 30.01
N THR A 591 -19.37 18.62 28.81
CA THR A 591 -19.37 17.31 28.15
C THR A 591 -17.96 16.86 27.76
N ALA A 592 -17.14 17.75 27.19
CA ALA A 592 -15.75 17.44 26.84
C ALA A 592 -14.92 17.02 28.05
N ARG A 593 -15.13 17.68 29.20
CA ARG A 593 -14.55 17.30 30.49
C ARG A 593 -14.92 15.86 30.88
N LEU A 594 -16.21 15.50 30.76
CA LEU A 594 -16.66 14.14 31.07
C LEU A 594 -16.09 13.11 30.08
N VAL A 595 -16.08 13.40 28.77
CA VAL A 595 -15.44 12.52 27.77
C VAL A 595 -13.96 12.34 28.06
N PHE A 596 -13.26 13.41 28.43
CA PHE A 596 -11.83 13.40 28.76
C PHE A 596 -11.51 12.48 29.95
N LEU A 597 -12.26 12.60 31.05
CA LEU A 597 -12.10 11.73 32.22
C LEU A 597 -12.43 10.27 31.90
N ASP A 598 -13.57 10.02 31.24
CA ASP A 598 -14.00 8.66 30.88
C ASP A 598 -13.00 7.97 29.94
N THR A 599 -12.49 8.72 28.96
CA THR A 599 -11.49 8.27 27.99
C THR A 599 -10.16 7.94 28.63
N LEU A 600 -9.66 8.77 29.55
CA LEU A 600 -8.44 8.46 30.32
C LEU A 600 -8.66 7.28 31.27
N GLY A 601 -9.85 7.15 31.87
CA GLY A 601 -10.25 5.97 32.63
C GLY A 601 -10.15 4.70 31.80
N CYS A 602 -10.80 4.64 30.63
CA CYS A 602 -10.70 3.52 29.71
C CYS A 602 -9.26 3.23 29.26
N GLY A 603 -8.44 4.26 29.03
CA GLY A 603 -7.02 4.10 28.72
C GLY A 603 -6.21 3.46 29.86
N MET A 604 -6.52 3.78 31.12
CA MET A 604 -5.91 3.14 32.28
C MET A 604 -6.39 1.70 32.47
N GLU A 605 -7.68 1.42 32.28
CA GLU A 605 -8.20 0.04 32.33
C GLU A 605 -7.57 -0.85 31.24
N ALA A 606 -7.30 -0.29 30.05
CA ALA A 606 -6.59 -1.01 28.98
C ALA A 606 -5.19 -1.51 29.39
N MET A 607 -4.55 -0.87 30.38
CA MET A 607 -3.23 -1.30 30.89
C MET A 607 -3.27 -2.63 31.66
N ASN A 608 -4.46 -3.11 32.05
CA ASN A 608 -4.63 -4.46 32.62
C ASN A 608 -4.53 -5.57 31.54
N PHE A 609 -4.62 -5.21 30.25
CA PHE A 609 -4.66 -6.16 29.14
C PHE A 609 -3.27 -6.31 28.52
N LYS A 610 -2.63 -7.47 28.73
CA LYS A 610 -1.31 -7.81 28.12
C LYS A 610 -1.30 -7.64 26.59
N GLU A 611 -2.44 -7.91 25.96
CA GLU A 611 -2.62 -7.75 24.51
C GLU A 611 -2.56 -6.28 24.05
N CYS A 612 -2.95 -5.33 24.92
CA CYS A 612 -2.74 -3.90 24.70
C CYS A 612 -1.28 -3.52 24.97
N THR A 613 -0.78 -3.84 26.16
CA THR A 613 0.51 -3.32 26.65
C THR A 613 1.69 -3.81 25.83
N LYS A 614 1.62 -4.99 25.21
CA LYS A 614 2.65 -5.50 24.29
C LYS A 614 2.80 -4.71 22.97
N LEU A 615 1.85 -3.83 22.63
CA LEU A 615 1.91 -2.97 21.44
C LEU A 615 2.45 -1.56 21.75
N LEU A 616 2.51 -1.22 23.03
CA LEU A 616 3.01 0.06 23.54
C LEU A 616 4.55 0.08 23.57
N GLY A 617 5.12 1.20 24.00
CA GLY A 617 6.56 1.43 24.06
C GLY A 617 7.13 2.18 22.86
N PRO A 618 8.44 2.44 22.84
CA PRO A 618 9.15 3.04 21.71
C PRO A 618 9.15 2.12 20.48
N VAL A 619 9.65 2.60 19.34
CA VAL A 619 9.89 1.76 18.15
C VAL A 619 11.20 0.96 18.28
N VAL A 620 12.17 1.52 19.01
CA VAL A 620 13.44 0.88 19.37
C VAL A 620 13.52 0.84 20.89
N ASP A 621 13.60 -0.36 21.47
CA ASP A 621 13.59 -0.57 22.91
C ASP A 621 14.67 0.27 23.63
N GLY A 622 14.31 0.82 24.79
CA GLY A 622 15.17 1.72 25.56
C GLY A 622 15.25 3.16 25.03
N THR A 623 14.58 3.52 23.92
CA THR A 623 14.53 4.91 23.45
C THR A 623 13.74 5.79 24.41
N VAL A 624 14.40 6.82 24.93
CA VAL A 624 13.79 7.91 25.71
C VAL A 624 14.01 9.23 24.97
N VAL A 625 12.95 9.98 24.71
CA VAL A 625 13.02 11.26 23.99
C VAL A 625 12.98 12.42 24.99
N PRO A 626 14.05 13.24 25.11
CA PRO A 626 14.06 14.39 26.01
C PRO A 626 12.91 15.36 25.72
N ASN A 627 12.19 15.78 26.77
CA ASN A 627 10.96 16.58 26.69
C ASN A 627 9.84 15.95 25.85
N GLY A 628 9.98 14.70 25.42
CA GLY A 628 8.97 13.92 24.71
C GLY A 628 7.69 13.76 25.52
N THR A 629 6.62 13.35 24.85
CA THR A 629 5.35 13.09 25.53
C THR A 629 5.41 11.83 26.38
N ARG A 630 4.76 11.84 27.53
CA ARG A 630 4.64 10.68 28.41
C ARG A 630 3.34 9.91 28.19
N VAL A 631 3.44 8.59 28.34
CA VAL A 631 2.33 7.67 28.09
C VAL A 631 1.70 7.26 29.44
N PRO A 632 0.42 7.58 29.70
CA PRO A 632 -0.29 7.20 30.93
C PRO A 632 -0.13 5.72 31.29
N GLY A 633 0.00 5.43 32.59
CA GLY A 633 0.17 4.07 33.11
C GLY A 633 1.55 3.44 32.90
N THR A 634 2.50 4.14 32.27
CA THR A 634 3.86 3.68 31.98
C THR A 634 4.91 4.69 32.45
N ASP A 635 6.19 4.32 32.35
CA ASP A 635 7.37 5.18 32.50
C ASP A 635 7.85 5.79 31.16
N TYR A 636 7.21 5.43 30.04
CA TYR A 636 7.67 5.81 28.69
C TYR A 636 7.58 7.31 28.43
N GLN A 637 8.66 7.86 27.87
CA GLN A 637 8.73 9.22 27.35
C GLN A 637 9.21 9.20 25.89
N LEU A 638 8.30 9.47 24.96
CA LEU A 638 8.41 9.16 23.53
C LEU A 638 8.31 10.42 22.67
N ASP A 639 8.67 10.32 21.39
CA ASP A 639 8.37 11.36 20.41
C ASP A 639 6.83 11.51 20.24
N PRO A 640 6.31 12.67 19.79
CA PRO A 640 4.87 12.91 19.70
C PRO A 640 4.14 11.98 18.71
N ILE A 641 4.83 11.38 17.73
CA ILE A 641 4.22 10.45 16.75
C ILE A 641 3.99 9.10 17.43
N ARG A 642 5.03 8.52 18.05
CA ARG A 642 4.92 7.24 18.77
C ARG A 642 4.10 7.39 20.06
N GLY A 643 4.15 8.53 20.73
CA GLY A 643 3.27 8.88 21.84
C GLY A 643 1.79 8.87 21.42
N ALA A 644 1.45 9.50 20.29
CA ALA A 644 0.09 9.47 19.75
C ALA A 644 -0.40 8.06 19.41
N PHE A 645 0.48 7.19 18.89
CA PHE A 645 0.16 5.76 18.73
C PHE A 645 -0.18 5.09 20.07
N ASN A 646 0.67 5.31 21.09
CA ASN A 646 0.54 4.67 22.38
C ASN A 646 -0.74 5.09 23.11
N ILE A 647 -0.96 6.40 23.26
CA ILE A 647 -2.12 6.97 23.96
C ILE A 647 -3.41 6.63 23.19
N GLY A 648 -3.41 6.77 21.85
CA GLY A 648 -4.57 6.40 21.03
C GLY A 648 -4.91 4.90 21.06
N THR A 649 -3.89 4.03 21.20
CA THR A 649 -4.10 2.58 21.37
C THR A 649 -4.72 2.26 22.72
N GLN A 650 -4.23 2.83 23.82
CA GLN A 650 -4.83 2.67 25.16
C GLN A 650 -6.30 3.10 25.16
N ILE A 651 -6.58 4.30 24.65
CA ILE A 651 -7.92 4.89 24.57
C ILE A 651 -8.89 4.00 23.81
N ARG A 652 -8.50 3.55 22.62
CA ARG A 652 -9.36 2.77 21.74
C ARG A 652 -9.56 1.33 22.23
N TRP A 653 -8.64 0.79 23.03
CA TRP A 653 -8.48 -0.65 23.23
C TRP A 653 -9.76 -1.40 23.57
N LEU A 654 -10.49 -0.86 24.56
CA LEU A 654 -11.69 -1.46 25.15
C LEU A 654 -12.99 -1.12 24.42
N ASP A 655 -12.96 -0.16 23.50
CA ASP A 655 -14.18 0.36 22.85
C ASP A 655 -15.27 0.73 23.87
N TYR A 656 -14.88 1.36 24.99
CA TYR A 656 -15.76 1.52 26.16
C TYR A 656 -15.92 2.98 26.63
N ASN A 657 -15.60 3.98 25.82
CA ASN A 657 -15.73 5.40 26.21
C ASN A 657 -16.93 6.09 25.56
N ASP A 658 -16.83 6.51 24.29
CA ASP A 658 -17.88 7.26 23.60
C ASP A 658 -18.39 6.57 22.32
N CYS A 659 -19.46 7.11 21.76
CA CYS A 659 -19.96 6.75 20.44
C CYS A 659 -20.70 7.92 19.79
N TRP A 660 -20.66 7.98 18.46
CA TRP A 660 -21.46 8.88 17.65
C TRP A 660 -22.34 8.09 16.67
N LEU A 661 -23.65 8.35 16.71
CA LEU A 661 -24.65 7.72 15.86
C LEU A 661 -24.93 8.57 14.63
N ALA A 662 -24.59 8.04 13.45
CA ALA A 662 -24.58 8.74 12.17
C ALA A 662 -24.49 7.74 11.00
N ALA A 663 -24.48 8.22 9.75
CA ALA A 663 -24.34 7.36 8.57
C ALA A 663 -23.01 6.57 8.55
N GLU A 664 -21.94 7.15 9.12
CA GLU A 664 -20.81 6.42 9.69
C GLU A 664 -20.90 6.45 11.22
N TRP A 665 -20.78 5.30 11.87
CA TRP A 665 -20.62 5.24 13.33
C TRP A 665 -19.13 5.18 13.69
N GLY A 666 -18.75 5.84 14.79
CA GLY A 666 -17.36 5.89 15.25
C GLY A 666 -17.23 6.49 16.65
N HIS A 667 -15.98 6.73 17.06
CA HIS A 667 -15.60 7.13 18.42
C HIS A 667 -14.82 8.45 18.34
N PRO A 668 -15.48 9.61 18.48
CA PRO A 668 -14.81 10.91 18.45
C PRO A 668 -13.71 11.09 19.51
N SER A 669 -13.82 10.43 20.65
CA SER A 669 -12.80 10.39 21.70
C SER A 669 -11.42 9.89 21.25
N ASP A 670 -11.35 9.03 20.22
CA ASP A 670 -10.11 8.47 19.66
C ASP A 670 -9.07 9.55 19.33
N ASN A 671 -9.53 10.73 18.87
CA ASN A 671 -8.68 11.87 18.52
C ASN A 671 -7.83 12.39 19.70
N LEU A 672 -8.23 12.11 20.95
CA LEU A 672 -7.47 12.50 22.13
C LEU A 672 -6.05 11.90 22.12
N GLY A 673 -5.83 10.75 21.47
CA GLY A 673 -4.51 10.15 21.31
C GLY A 673 -3.49 11.11 20.69
N GLY A 674 -3.83 11.77 19.59
CA GLY A 674 -2.97 12.77 18.94
C GLY A 674 -2.97 14.12 19.66
N ILE A 675 -4.13 14.56 20.16
CA ILE A 675 -4.28 15.86 20.83
C ILE A 675 -3.44 15.90 22.13
N LEU A 676 -3.57 14.89 23.00
CA LEU A 676 -2.88 14.84 24.28
C LEU A 676 -1.37 14.66 24.09
N ALA A 677 -0.95 13.76 23.20
CA ALA A 677 0.46 13.53 22.88
C ALA A 677 1.17 14.81 22.42
N VAL A 678 0.54 15.58 21.52
CA VAL A 678 1.13 16.83 21.04
C VAL A 678 1.06 17.92 22.10
N ALA A 679 -0.05 18.06 22.85
CA ALA A 679 -0.19 19.09 23.87
C ALA A 679 0.78 18.90 25.05
N ASP A 680 1.01 17.65 25.47
CA ASP A 680 1.97 17.27 26.51
C ASP A 680 3.43 17.51 26.05
N TRP A 681 3.80 17.03 24.86
CA TRP A 681 5.13 17.27 24.27
C TRP A 681 5.43 18.77 24.09
N LEU A 682 4.48 19.55 23.57
CA LEU A 682 4.63 21.00 23.44
C LEU A 682 4.75 21.67 24.80
N SER A 683 3.98 21.27 25.80
CA SER A 683 4.04 21.85 27.15
C SER A 683 5.40 21.62 27.83
N ARG A 684 5.94 20.40 27.72
CA ARG A 684 7.28 20.05 28.23
C ARG A 684 8.37 20.81 27.49
N THR A 685 8.26 20.92 26.16
CA THR A 685 9.20 21.66 25.31
C THR A 685 9.15 23.16 25.64
N TYR A 686 7.97 23.75 25.76
CA TYR A 686 7.79 25.15 26.13
C TYR A 686 8.36 25.47 27.51
N LYS A 687 8.11 24.63 28.52
CA LYS A 687 8.73 24.78 29.85
C LYS A 687 10.26 24.73 29.78
N ALA A 688 10.83 23.81 29.00
CA ALA A 688 12.28 23.73 28.77
C ALA A 688 12.84 24.97 28.02
N GLU A 689 12.03 25.63 27.20
CA GLU A 689 12.35 26.89 26.50
C GLU A 689 12.01 28.16 27.32
N GLY A 690 11.54 28.05 28.55
CA GLY A 690 11.13 29.19 29.39
C GLY A 690 9.80 29.85 29.00
N LYS A 691 8.97 29.15 28.23
CA LYS A 691 7.61 29.56 27.82
C LYS A 691 6.54 28.89 28.70
N SER A 692 5.34 29.46 28.72
CA SER A 692 4.18 28.85 29.39
C SER A 692 3.77 27.54 28.70
N ALA A 693 3.41 26.53 29.50
CA ALA A 693 2.78 25.31 29.00
C ALA A 693 1.37 25.57 28.45
N LEU A 694 0.87 24.64 27.64
CA LEU A 694 -0.54 24.61 27.25
C LEU A 694 -1.40 24.19 28.44
N LYS A 695 -2.68 24.56 28.39
CA LYS A 695 -3.66 24.25 29.43
C LYS A 695 -4.53 23.05 29.05
N ILE A 696 -5.09 22.35 30.03
CA ILE A 696 -6.11 21.32 29.75
C ILE A 696 -7.30 21.92 29.00
N LYS A 697 -7.62 23.22 29.19
CA LYS A 697 -8.57 23.94 28.35
C LYS A 697 -8.25 23.89 26.85
N ASP A 698 -6.97 23.90 26.44
CA ASP A 698 -6.57 23.76 25.04
C ASP A 698 -6.84 22.35 24.52
N VAL A 699 -6.64 21.32 25.37
CA VAL A 699 -6.97 19.92 25.08
C VAL A 699 -8.47 19.74 24.94
N LEU A 700 -9.28 20.24 25.88
CA LEU A 700 -10.75 20.18 25.82
C LEU A 700 -11.29 20.92 24.58
N THR A 701 -10.74 22.09 24.27
CA THR A 701 -11.08 22.85 23.05
C THR A 701 -10.73 22.03 21.79
N GLY A 702 -9.56 21.39 21.76
CA GLY A 702 -9.16 20.49 20.68
C GLY A 702 -10.06 19.25 20.56
N MET A 703 -10.53 18.68 21.67
CA MET A 703 -11.49 17.57 21.66
C MET A 703 -12.82 18.01 21.04
N ILE A 704 -13.39 19.14 21.47
CA ILE A 704 -14.64 19.68 20.90
C ILE A 704 -14.47 19.88 19.39
N GLN A 705 -13.36 20.48 18.95
CA GLN A 705 -13.06 20.69 17.54
C GLN A 705 -12.98 19.37 16.76
N ALA A 706 -12.23 18.38 17.26
CA ALA A 706 -12.09 17.09 16.59
C ALA A 706 -13.40 16.30 16.54
N HIS A 707 -14.21 16.36 17.62
CA HIS A 707 -15.52 15.73 17.66
C HIS A 707 -16.45 16.33 16.62
N GLU A 708 -16.51 17.66 16.50
CA GLU A 708 -17.35 18.32 15.51
C GLU A 708 -16.94 17.96 14.07
N ILE A 709 -15.63 17.97 13.76
CA ILE A 709 -15.13 17.63 12.42
C ILE A 709 -15.49 16.19 12.04
N GLN A 710 -15.12 15.22 12.89
CA GLN A 710 -15.39 13.80 12.66
C GLN A 710 -16.90 13.52 12.62
N GLY A 711 -17.64 14.05 13.57
CA GLY A 711 -19.06 13.78 13.71
C GLY A 711 -19.90 14.39 12.59
N CYS A 712 -19.62 15.64 12.18
CA CYS A 712 -20.34 16.27 11.07
C CYS A 712 -20.01 15.64 9.71
N LEU A 713 -18.75 15.20 9.48
CA LEU A 713 -18.42 14.38 8.31
C LEU A 713 -19.19 13.05 8.33
N ALA A 714 -19.27 12.39 9.49
CA ALA A 714 -19.96 11.12 9.65
C ALA A 714 -21.49 11.19 9.44
N LEU A 715 -22.13 12.34 9.71
CA LEU A 715 -23.59 12.50 9.76
C LEU A 715 -24.32 11.92 8.54
N LEU A 716 -23.88 12.24 7.33
CA LEU A 716 -24.51 11.81 6.07
C LEU A 716 -23.57 10.96 5.18
N ASN A 717 -22.29 10.82 5.54
CA ASN A 717 -21.28 10.14 4.72
C ASN A 717 -20.85 8.83 5.37
N SER A 718 -21.13 7.72 4.68
CA SER A 718 -20.93 6.36 5.18
C SER A 718 -19.67 5.73 4.55
N PHE A 719 -18.56 5.77 5.27
CA PHE A 719 -17.26 5.25 4.84
C PHE A 719 -17.24 3.71 4.81
N ASN A 720 -17.99 3.07 5.71
CA ASN A 720 -18.19 1.62 5.74
C ASN A 720 -18.87 1.09 4.47
N LYS A 721 -19.82 1.83 3.88
CA LYS A 721 -20.52 1.45 2.63
C LYS A 721 -19.62 1.47 1.38
N VAL A 722 -18.42 2.04 1.50
CA VAL A 722 -17.35 1.99 0.48
C VAL A 722 -16.15 1.16 0.91
N GLY A 723 -16.25 0.42 2.03
CA GLY A 723 -15.22 -0.52 2.51
C GLY A 723 -14.12 0.12 3.37
N LEU A 724 -14.25 1.41 3.71
CA LEU A 724 -13.28 2.12 4.54
C LEU A 724 -13.61 2.04 6.04
N ASP A 725 -12.57 2.08 6.86
CA ASP A 725 -12.69 2.16 8.30
C ASP A 725 -12.89 3.60 8.79
N HIS A 726 -13.69 3.82 9.84
CA HIS A 726 -14.00 5.18 10.33
C HIS A 726 -12.78 5.93 10.84
N VAL A 727 -11.65 5.26 11.11
CA VAL A 727 -10.40 5.92 11.55
C VAL A 727 -9.80 6.88 10.50
N VAL A 728 -10.29 6.89 9.26
CA VAL A 728 -10.03 8.01 8.32
C VAL A 728 -10.49 9.36 8.91
N LEU A 729 -11.65 9.39 9.58
CA LEU A 729 -12.18 10.60 10.21
C LEU A 729 -11.35 11.00 11.43
N VAL A 730 -10.86 10.03 12.21
CA VAL A 730 -9.91 10.26 13.31
C VAL A 730 -8.63 10.88 12.77
N LYS A 731 -8.06 10.34 11.67
CA LYS A 731 -6.86 10.88 11.03
C LYS A 731 -7.07 12.34 10.59
N VAL A 732 -8.17 12.61 9.88
CA VAL A 732 -8.52 13.95 9.35
C VAL A 732 -8.76 14.97 10.47
N ALA A 733 -9.59 14.64 11.46
CA ALA A 733 -9.93 15.54 12.56
C ALA A 733 -8.72 15.79 13.49
N THR A 734 -7.95 14.74 13.81
CA THR A 734 -6.70 14.88 14.57
C THR A 734 -5.70 15.75 13.82
N THR A 735 -5.51 15.58 12.51
CA THR A 735 -4.57 16.41 11.73
C THR A 735 -4.96 17.89 11.77
N ALA A 736 -6.24 18.22 11.65
CA ALA A 736 -6.70 19.62 11.71
C ALA A 736 -6.37 20.27 13.08
N VAL A 737 -6.74 19.61 14.17
CA VAL A 737 -6.55 20.13 15.54
C VAL A 737 -5.06 20.16 15.92
N VAL A 738 -4.31 19.11 15.60
CA VAL A 738 -2.86 19.06 15.83
C VAL A 738 -2.13 20.14 15.04
N SER A 739 -2.55 20.45 13.80
CA SER A 739 -1.97 21.55 13.03
C SER A 739 -2.10 22.89 13.77
N ARG A 740 -3.27 23.19 14.35
CA ARG A 740 -3.48 24.37 15.20
C ARG A 740 -2.57 24.36 16.43
N LEU A 741 -2.52 23.25 17.17
CA LEU A 741 -1.67 23.13 18.38
C LEU A 741 -0.18 23.30 18.06
N LEU A 742 0.28 22.79 16.92
CA LEU A 742 1.64 22.95 16.43
C LEU A 742 1.96 24.37 15.93
N GLY A 743 0.97 25.27 15.86
CA GLY A 743 1.14 26.65 15.36
C GLY A 743 1.25 26.76 13.84
N LEU A 744 0.68 25.82 13.07
CA LEU A 744 0.54 25.97 11.62
C LEU A 744 -0.48 27.07 11.31
N THR A 745 -0.27 27.78 10.21
CA THR A 745 -1.27 28.71 9.66
C THR A 745 -2.53 27.98 9.18
N ARG A 746 -3.59 28.74 8.90
CA ARG A 746 -4.82 28.25 8.23
C ARG A 746 -4.49 27.44 6.97
N ASP A 747 -3.67 28.00 6.07
CA ASP A 747 -3.41 27.37 4.77
C ASP A 747 -2.46 26.17 4.90
N GLN A 748 -1.53 26.17 5.87
CA GLN A 748 -0.81 24.96 6.26
C GLN A 748 -1.73 23.89 6.89
N THR A 749 -2.83 24.29 7.53
CA THR A 749 -3.83 23.35 8.05
C THR A 749 -4.65 22.75 6.91
N VAL A 750 -5.04 23.54 5.90
CA VAL A 750 -5.60 23.04 4.63
C VAL A 750 -4.64 22.03 3.98
N ALA A 751 -3.35 22.35 3.91
CA ALA A 751 -2.33 21.46 3.37
C ALA A 751 -2.21 20.16 4.18
N ALA A 752 -2.12 20.23 5.51
CA ALA A 752 -2.03 19.05 6.37
C ALA A 752 -3.28 18.16 6.26
N VAL A 753 -4.48 18.75 6.29
CA VAL A 753 -5.74 18.01 6.12
C VAL A 753 -5.83 17.38 4.72
N SER A 754 -5.32 18.05 3.67
CA SER A 754 -5.26 17.44 2.33
C SER A 754 -4.31 16.23 2.28
N GLN A 755 -3.18 16.29 2.99
CA GLN A 755 -2.27 15.16 3.13
C GLN A 755 -2.92 14.00 3.91
N ALA A 756 -3.78 14.28 4.91
CA ALA A 756 -4.54 13.24 5.61
C ALA A 756 -5.57 12.52 4.70
N TRP A 757 -6.10 13.20 3.68
CA TRP A 757 -7.02 12.60 2.71
C TRP A 757 -6.31 11.78 1.62
N VAL A 758 -5.18 12.26 1.07
CA VAL A 758 -4.41 11.51 0.05
C VAL A 758 -3.73 10.28 0.64
N ASP A 759 -3.33 10.36 1.91
CA ASP A 759 -2.64 9.29 2.60
C ASP A 759 -3.54 8.06 2.75
N GLY A 760 -3.05 6.89 2.31
CA GLY A 760 -3.84 5.67 2.18
C GLY A 760 -4.71 5.34 3.41
N GLN A 761 -5.95 4.93 3.15
CA GLN A 761 -6.95 4.71 4.20
C GLN A 761 -7.05 3.24 4.59
N SER A 762 -7.30 2.98 5.88
CA SER A 762 -7.54 1.63 6.37
C SER A 762 -8.83 1.05 5.78
N LEU A 763 -8.75 -0.17 5.22
CA LEU A 763 -9.92 -0.96 4.87
C LEU A 763 -10.61 -1.46 6.15
N ARG A 764 -11.95 -1.52 6.15
CA ARG A 764 -12.77 -1.99 7.28
C ARG A 764 -12.68 -3.50 7.52
N THR A 765 -11.92 -4.22 6.70
CA THR A 765 -11.81 -5.69 6.69
C THR A 765 -11.59 -6.28 8.08
N TYR A 766 -10.75 -5.66 8.92
CA TYR A 766 -10.42 -6.15 10.26
C TYR A 766 -11.54 -5.99 11.32
N ARG A 767 -12.69 -5.40 10.96
CA ARG A 767 -13.88 -5.33 11.82
C ARG A 767 -14.98 -6.33 11.42
N HIS A 768 -14.86 -6.99 10.27
CA HIS A 768 -15.87 -7.87 9.71
C HIS A 768 -15.39 -9.32 9.60
N SER A 769 -16.30 -10.27 9.81
CA SER A 769 -16.04 -11.70 9.63
C SER A 769 -15.65 -12.00 8.17
N PRO A 770 -14.68 -12.90 7.90
CA PRO A 770 -13.95 -13.75 8.85
C PRO A 770 -12.70 -13.08 9.48
N ASN A 771 -12.41 -11.82 9.16
CA ASN A 771 -11.16 -11.14 9.49
C ASN A 771 -11.23 -10.27 10.76
N THR A 772 -12.28 -10.37 11.57
CA THR A 772 -12.43 -9.58 12.80
C THR A 772 -11.29 -9.88 13.77
N MET A 773 -10.46 -8.86 14.07
CA MET A 773 -9.24 -9.03 14.86
C MET A 773 -8.89 -7.80 15.71
N SER A 774 -7.87 -7.94 16.57
CA SER A 774 -7.39 -6.89 17.50
C SER A 774 -6.96 -5.56 16.84
N ARG A 775 -6.76 -5.50 15.51
CA ARG A 775 -6.53 -4.22 14.81
C ARG A 775 -7.66 -3.22 15.04
N LYS A 776 -8.89 -3.66 15.26
CA LYS A 776 -10.01 -2.77 15.62
C LYS A 776 -9.76 -1.92 16.89
N SER A 777 -8.93 -2.43 17.78
CA SER A 777 -8.59 -1.86 19.10
C SER A 777 -7.36 -0.94 19.09
N TRP A 778 -6.57 -0.91 18.00
CA TRP A 778 -5.39 -0.03 17.89
C TRP A 778 -5.33 0.84 16.62
N ALA A 779 -6.20 0.62 15.64
CA ALA A 779 -6.21 1.40 14.38
C ALA A 779 -6.42 2.92 14.58
N ALA A 780 -7.06 3.34 15.68
CA ALA A 780 -7.17 4.75 16.05
C ALA A 780 -5.83 5.36 16.48
N GLY A 781 -4.98 4.59 17.19
CA GLY A 781 -3.60 5.00 17.51
C GLY A 781 -2.74 5.13 16.26
N ASP A 782 -2.88 4.22 15.31
CA ASP A 782 -2.25 4.30 13.98
C ASP A 782 -2.67 5.57 13.23
N ALA A 783 -3.97 5.88 13.21
CA ALA A 783 -4.51 7.12 12.64
C ALA A 783 -4.00 8.39 13.35
N CYS A 784 -3.95 8.41 14.69
CA CYS A 784 -3.42 9.54 15.47
C CYS A 784 -1.92 9.77 15.20
N SER A 785 -1.13 8.70 15.22
CA SER A 785 0.30 8.72 14.88
C SER A 785 0.53 9.31 13.48
N ARG A 786 -0.21 8.81 12.49
CA ARG A 786 -0.13 9.29 11.12
C ARG A 786 -0.53 10.77 11.02
N ALA A 787 -1.60 11.17 11.70
CA ALA A 787 -2.09 12.54 11.72
C ALA A 787 -1.05 13.54 12.26
N VAL A 788 -0.38 13.19 13.36
CA VAL A 788 0.71 13.99 13.96
C VAL A 788 1.90 14.09 13.01
N ASN A 789 2.31 12.96 12.40
CA ASN A 789 3.43 12.94 11.46
C ASN A 789 3.18 13.83 10.22
N LEU A 790 1.97 13.77 9.62
CA LEU A 790 1.61 14.59 8.46
C LEU A 790 1.62 16.10 8.79
N ALA A 791 1.08 16.49 9.95
CA ALA A 791 1.14 17.88 10.40
C ALA A 791 2.58 18.35 10.65
N LEU A 792 3.46 17.49 11.18
CA LEU A 792 4.89 17.78 11.34
C LEU A 792 5.66 17.85 10.01
N MET A 793 5.24 17.11 8.98
CA MET A 793 5.80 17.23 7.62
C MET A 793 5.43 18.57 6.99
N VAL A 794 4.16 18.98 7.06
CA VAL A 794 3.73 20.29 6.56
C VAL A 794 4.35 21.45 7.35
N LYS A 795 4.58 21.28 8.67
CA LYS A 795 5.37 22.24 9.47
C LYS A 795 6.79 22.44 8.96
N LYS A 796 7.39 21.41 8.34
CA LYS A 796 8.73 21.45 7.73
C LYS A 796 8.73 21.96 6.29
N GLY A 797 7.57 22.32 5.73
CA GLY A 797 7.42 22.86 4.38
C GLY A 797 6.85 21.90 3.34
N GLU A 798 6.35 20.72 3.74
CA GLU A 798 5.60 19.87 2.82
C GLU A 798 4.32 20.57 2.34
N THR A 799 3.99 20.36 1.07
CA THR A 799 2.92 21.08 0.36
C THR A 799 1.55 20.40 0.49
N GLY A 800 0.49 21.17 0.24
CA GLY A 800 -0.87 20.65 0.19
C GLY A 800 -1.29 20.21 -1.21
N ILE A 801 -2.39 19.46 -1.28
CA ILE A 801 -3.03 19.00 -2.51
C ILE A 801 -4.44 19.62 -2.53
N PRO A 802 -4.63 20.81 -3.14
CA PRO A 802 -5.86 21.58 -2.99
C PRO A 802 -7.14 20.82 -3.37
N THR A 803 -7.10 20.03 -4.44
CA THR A 803 -8.25 19.27 -4.98
C THR A 803 -8.18 17.77 -4.64
N VAL A 804 -7.65 17.40 -3.47
CA VAL A 804 -7.48 15.98 -3.08
C VAL A 804 -8.78 15.18 -3.04
N LEU A 805 -9.92 15.84 -2.84
CA LEU A 805 -11.25 15.23 -2.83
C LEU A 805 -11.86 15.25 -4.24
N SER A 806 -11.86 16.40 -4.91
CA SER A 806 -12.57 16.61 -6.18
C SER A 806 -11.80 16.29 -7.47
N ALA A 807 -10.49 16.02 -7.40
CA ALA A 807 -9.67 15.81 -8.60
C ALA A 807 -10.27 14.70 -9.49
N PRO A 808 -10.61 14.98 -10.76
CA PRO A 808 -11.18 13.95 -11.64
C PRO A 808 -10.25 12.73 -11.76
N VAL A 809 -10.83 11.53 -11.70
CA VAL A 809 -10.16 10.21 -11.74
C VAL A 809 -9.28 9.88 -10.53
N TRP A 810 -8.71 10.86 -9.84
CA TRP A 810 -7.65 10.67 -8.83
C TRP A 810 -7.99 11.15 -7.42
N GLY A 811 -9.04 11.95 -7.27
CA GLY A 811 -9.50 12.49 -6.01
C GLY A 811 -10.24 11.45 -5.16
N PHE A 812 -10.34 11.72 -3.86
CA PHE A 812 -10.98 10.84 -2.89
C PHE A 812 -12.41 10.45 -3.30
N TYR A 813 -13.18 11.41 -3.86
CA TYR A 813 -14.54 11.15 -4.29
C TYR A 813 -14.60 10.08 -5.39
N ASP A 814 -13.86 10.27 -6.48
CA ASP A 814 -13.82 9.34 -7.61
C ASP A 814 -13.21 7.97 -7.22
N VAL A 815 -12.07 7.97 -6.53
CA VAL A 815 -11.29 6.75 -6.25
C VAL A 815 -11.89 5.93 -5.10
N LEU A 816 -12.32 6.58 -4.02
CA LEU A 816 -12.66 5.91 -2.76
C LEU A 816 -14.12 6.11 -2.33
N PHE A 817 -14.82 7.13 -2.85
CA PHE A 817 -16.22 7.43 -2.50
C PHE A 817 -17.22 7.24 -3.65
N LYS A 818 -16.82 6.50 -4.71
CA LYS A 818 -17.67 6.13 -5.87
C LYS A 818 -18.22 7.33 -6.65
N GLY A 819 -17.43 8.41 -6.76
CA GLY A 819 -17.79 9.67 -7.41
C GLY A 819 -18.80 10.51 -6.62
N LYS A 820 -19.12 10.16 -5.36
CA LYS A 820 -20.02 10.93 -4.52
C LYS A 820 -19.23 11.96 -3.70
N GLU A 821 -19.69 13.21 -3.69
CA GLU A 821 -19.17 14.25 -2.80
C GLU A 821 -19.69 14.08 -1.35
N PHE A 822 -19.06 14.76 -0.38
CA PHE A 822 -19.53 14.72 1.01
C PHE A 822 -20.74 15.63 1.23
N GLU A 823 -21.79 15.09 1.84
CA GLU A 823 -22.97 15.84 2.26
C GLU A 823 -22.86 16.25 3.74
N PHE A 824 -23.33 17.45 4.09
CA PHE A 824 -23.30 17.96 5.45
C PHE A 824 -24.71 18.36 5.90
N GLN A 825 -25.16 17.80 7.03
CA GLN A 825 -26.45 18.15 7.62
C GLN A 825 -26.43 19.57 8.26
N ARG A 826 -25.24 20.07 8.60
CA ARG A 826 -25.02 21.31 9.35
C ARG A 826 -23.58 21.82 9.17
N PRO A 827 -23.32 23.13 9.35
CA PRO A 827 -21.97 23.65 9.53
C PRO A 827 -21.37 23.16 10.87
N TYR A 828 -20.05 23.28 11.01
CA TYR A 828 -19.34 22.99 12.25
C TYR A 828 -19.68 24.02 13.35
N GLY A 829 -20.00 23.55 14.55
CA GLY A 829 -20.16 24.33 15.77
C GLY A 829 -19.72 23.54 17.01
N THR A 830 -20.67 23.11 17.84
CA THR A 830 -20.45 22.29 19.05
C THR A 830 -21.42 21.11 19.18
N TYR A 831 -22.23 20.85 18.16
CA TYR A 831 -23.37 19.93 18.23
C TYR A 831 -22.96 18.49 18.56
N VAL A 832 -21.87 18.00 17.98
CA VAL A 832 -21.42 16.62 18.19
C VAL A 832 -21.04 16.42 19.65
N MET A 833 -20.23 17.31 20.24
CA MET A 833 -19.86 17.20 21.65
C MET A 833 -21.10 17.28 22.56
N GLU A 834 -22.03 18.20 22.31
CA GLU A 834 -23.25 18.33 23.13
C GLU A 834 -24.18 17.11 23.06
N ASN A 835 -24.09 16.30 22.00
CA ASN A 835 -24.97 15.15 21.73
C ASN A 835 -24.25 13.79 21.77
N VAL A 836 -22.93 13.76 22.02
CA VAL A 836 -22.15 12.51 22.04
C VAL A 836 -22.68 11.56 23.11
N LEU A 837 -22.66 10.27 22.79
CA LEU A 837 -23.18 9.22 23.66
C LEU A 837 -22.03 8.58 24.44
N PHE A 838 -22.26 8.30 25.72
CA PHE A 838 -21.29 7.62 26.57
C PHE A 838 -21.60 6.11 26.66
N LYS A 839 -20.57 5.26 26.61
CA LYS A 839 -20.65 3.85 26.98
C LYS A 839 -20.42 3.73 28.49
N VAL A 840 -21.49 3.93 29.25
CA VAL A 840 -21.39 4.05 30.72
C VAL A 840 -21.52 2.70 31.42
N SER A 841 -22.45 1.87 30.96
CA SER A 841 -22.93 0.71 31.72
C SER A 841 -22.23 -0.59 31.37
N TYR A 842 -21.90 -0.80 30.08
CA TYR A 842 -21.44 -2.09 29.57
C TYR A 842 -20.29 -1.91 28.56
N PRO A 843 -19.18 -2.67 28.67
CA PRO A 843 -18.08 -2.68 27.69
C PRO A 843 -18.51 -3.50 26.47
N ALA A 844 -19.30 -2.88 25.60
CA ALA A 844 -20.02 -3.56 24.53
C ALA A 844 -20.14 -2.67 23.29
N GLU A 845 -20.31 -3.29 22.12
CA GLU A 845 -20.74 -2.62 20.89
C GLU A 845 -22.03 -1.82 21.15
N PHE A 846 -22.07 -0.58 20.64
CA PHE A 846 -22.99 0.43 21.14
C PHE A 846 -24.47 0.06 20.94
N HIS A 847 -24.82 -0.58 19.83
CA HIS A 847 -26.21 -0.90 19.47
C HIS A 847 -26.86 -1.95 20.40
N SER A 848 -26.07 -2.62 21.25
CA SER A 848 -26.56 -3.60 22.22
C SER A 848 -26.92 -3.00 23.60
N GLN A 849 -26.50 -1.77 23.92
CA GLN A 849 -26.55 -1.22 25.29
C GLN A 849 -27.95 -1.26 25.91
N THR A 850 -28.98 -0.92 25.14
CA THR A 850 -30.39 -0.94 25.57
C THR A 850 -30.97 -2.36 25.63
N ALA A 851 -30.56 -3.27 24.74
CA ALA A 851 -30.92 -4.68 24.81
C ALA A 851 -30.37 -5.34 26.10
N ILE A 852 -29.16 -4.96 26.51
CA ILE A 852 -28.55 -5.41 27.77
C ILE A 852 -29.29 -4.81 28.98
N GLU A 853 -29.70 -3.53 28.93
CA GLU A 853 -30.51 -2.92 29.99
C GLU A 853 -31.89 -3.61 30.12
N ALA A 854 -32.55 -3.93 28.99
CA ALA A 854 -33.79 -4.71 28.96
C ALA A 854 -33.58 -6.12 29.55
N ALA A 855 -32.50 -6.81 29.15
CA ALA A 855 -32.13 -8.12 29.66
C ALA A 855 -31.94 -8.12 31.18
N LYS A 856 -31.35 -7.05 31.74
CA LYS A 856 -31.18 -6.88 33.20
C LYS A 856 -32.52 -6.70 33.94
N LYS A 857 -33.48 -5.97 33.35
CA LYS A 857 -34.85 -5.84 33.90
C LYS A 857 -35.61 -7.17 33.85
N ILE A 858 -35.41 -7.96 32.78
CA ILE A 858 -35.95 -9.31 32.65
C ILE A 858 -35.33 -10.27 33.66
N TYR A 859 -34.01 -10.24 33.87
CA TYR A 859 -33.34 -11.03 34.90
C TYR A 859 -33.96 -10.81 36.28
N ALA A 860 -34.17 -9.55 36.66
CA ALA A 860 -34.82 -9.19 37.93
C ALA A 860 -36.29 -9.69 38.02
N THR A 861 -36.96 -9.88 36.88
CA THR A 861 -38.32 -10.43 36.80
C THR A 861 -38.30 -11.95 36.97
N LEU A 862 -37.39 -12.66 36.28
CA LEU A 862 -37.18 -14.10 36.46
C LEU A 862 -36.86 -14.45 37.93
N GLN A 863 -35.96 -13.69 38.56
CA GLN A 863 -35.62 -13.89 39.97
C GLN A 863 -36.83 -13.74 40.91
N LYS A 864 -37.70 -12.75 40.67
CA LYS A 864 -38.96 -12.58 41.45
C LYS A 864 -39.94 -13.75 41.27
N MET A 865 -39.87 -14.44 40.12
CA MET A 865 -40.68 -15.63 39.82
C MET A 865 -40.04 -16.94 40.34
N GLY A 866 -38.84 -16.89 40.94
CA GLY A 866 -38.08 -18.09 41.29
C GLY A 866 -37.54 -18.85 40.07
N LYS A 867 -37.34 -18.15 38.95
CA LYS A 867 -36.94 -18.66 37.63
C LYS A 867 -35.53 -18.20 37.26
N SER A 868 -34.91 -18.87 36.29
CA SER A 868 -33.55 -18.60 35.81
C SER A 868 -33.47 -18.55 34.28
N ALA A 869 -32.27 -18.32 33.73
CA ALA A 869 -32.00 -18.47 32.30
C ALA A 869 -32.24 -19.90 31.78
N GLU A 870 -32.23 -20.92 32.65
CA GLU A 870 -32.56 -22.30 32.26
C GLU A 870 -34.05 -22.49 31.95
N ASP A 871 -34.93 -21.67 32.53
CA ASP A 871 -36.37 -21.73 32.30
C ASP A 871 -36.80 -21.05 30.99
N ILE A 872 -35.94 -20.20 30.40
CA ILE A 872 -36.20 -19.54 29.12
C ILE A 872 -36.27 -20.60 28.03
N GLU A 873 -37.28 -20.51 27.15
CA GLU A 873 -37.38 -21.26 25.90
C GLU A 873 -36.75 -20.50 24.74
N ASN A 874 -37.16 -19.23 24.52
CA ASN A 874 -36.62 -18.36 23.50
C ASN A 874 -36.71 -16.86 23.88
N VAL A 875 -35.94 -16.04 23.16
CA VAL A 875 -35.99 -14.56 23.25
C VAL A 875 -36.10 -13.97 21.85
N VAL A 876 -36.99 -12.99 21.68
CA VAL A 876 -37.08 -12.16 20.47
C VAL A 876 -36.64 -10.74 20.83
N ILE A 877 -35.64 -10.22 20.12
CA ILE A 877 -35.17 -8.84 20.22
C ILE A 877 -35.75 -8.05 19.03
N ARG A 878 -36.72 -7.19 19.29
CA ARG A 878 -37.24 -6.20 18.34
C ARG A 878 -36.30 -4.99 18.36
N THR A 879 -35.68 -4.67 17.21
CA THR A 879 -34.51 -3.77 17.12
C THR A 879 -34.45 -3.01 15.79
N HIS A 880 -33.47 -2.12 15.62
CA HIS A 880 -33.27 -1.33 14.39
C HIS A 880 -32.28 -1.98 13.40
N GLU A 881 -32.32 -1.60 12.11
CA GLU A 881 -31.50 -2.15 11.02
C GLU A 881 -30.00 -2.23 11.37
N ALA A 882 -29.46 -1.17 11.97
CA ALA A 882 -28.04 -1.11 12.30
C ALA A 882 -27.61 -2.19 13.31
N CYS A 883 -28.47 -2.59 14.25
CA CYS A 883 -28.19 -3.68 15.18
C CYS A 883 -28.08 -5.01 14.41
N ILE A 884 -29.05 -5.28 13.53
CA ILE A 884 -29.09 -6.48 12.69
C ILE A 884 -27.87 -6.55 11.76
N ARG A 885 -27.56 -5.47 11.05
CA ARG A 885 -26.44 -5.45 10.10
C ARG A 885 -25.06 -5.55 10.77
N ILE A 886 -24.90 -5.06 11.99
CA ILE A 886 -23.58 -4.93 12.65
C ILE A 886 -23.31 -6.06 13.66
N ILE A 887 -24.28 -6.39 14.52
CA ILE A 887 -24.09 -7.28 15.68
C ILE A 887 -25.07 -8.45 15.78
N ASP A 888 -25.97 -8.64 14.81
CA ASP A 888 -26.68 -9.91 14.67
C ASP A 888 -25.75 -10.99 14.10
N LYS A 889 -25.45 -11.96 14.96
CA LYS A 889 -24.66 -13.15 14.67
C LYS A 889 -25.43 -14.43 14.94
N GLN A 890 -26.76 -14.42 14.76
CA GLN A 890 -27.58 -15.62 14.83
C GLN A 890 -26.96 -16.70 13.92
N HIS A 891 -26.75 -17.90 14.48
CA HIS A 891 -26.13 -19.06 13.84
C HIS A 891 -24.65 -18.93 13.40
N LYS A 892 -23.99 -17.77 13.54
CA LYS A 892 -22.55 -17.64 13.26
C LYS A 892 -21.72 -18.19 14.44
N PRO A 893 -20.55 -18.80 14.19
CA PRO A 893 -19.60 -19.15 15.24
C PRO A 893 -18.99 -17.89 15.86
N LEU A 894 -18.61 -17.96 17.13
CA LEU A 894 -17.85 -16.92 17.81
C LEU A 894 -16.47 -17.49 18.09
N THR A 895 -15.44 -16.96 17.43
CA THR A 895 -14.09 -17.58 17.38
C THR A 895 -13.05 -16.88 18.22
N ASN A 896 -13.38 -15.71 18.77
CA ASN A 896 -12.51 -14.87 19.58
C ASN A 896 -13.33 -13.84 20.39
N PHE A 897 -12.68 -13.10 21.29
CA PHE A 897 -13.32 -12.04 22.10
C PHE A 897 -14.03 -10.95 21.26
N ALA A 898 -13.44 -10.53 20.14
CA ALA A 898 -14.00 -9.47 19.29
C ALA A 898 -15.21 -9.95 18.48
N ASP A 899 -15.36 -11.27 18.30
CA ASP A 899 -16.57 -11.87 17.76
C ASP A 899 -17.75 -11.75 18.74
N ARG A 900 -17.49 -11.96 20.04
CA ARG A 900 -18.47 -11.96 21.14
C ARG A 900 -18.99 -10.56 21.47
N ASP A 901 -18.10 -9.56 21.49
CA ASP A 901 -18.45 -8.14 21.62
C ASP A 901 -19.33 -7.65 20.45
N HIS A 902 -19.15 -8.19 19.24
CA HIS A 902 -20.04 -7.95 18.10
C HIS A 902 -21.17 -9.00 17.98
N CYS A 903 -21.76 -9.47 19.10
CA CYS A 903 -22.88 -10.41 19.09
C CYS A 903 -23.94 -10.05 20.14
N VAL A 904 -25.05 -9.42 19.71
CA VAL A 904 -26.13 -9.00 20.63
C VAL A 904 -26.72 -10.18 21.41
N GLN A 905 -26.86 -11.34 20.76
CA GLN A 905 -27.35 -12.56 21.40
C GLN A 905 -26.41 -13.05 22.51
N TYR A 906 -25.10 -12.87 22.36
CA TYR A 906 -24.14 -13.27 23.39
C TYR A 906 -24.27 -12.36 24.61
N MET A 907 -24.21 -11.05 24.40
CA MET A 907 -24.28 -10.05 25.48
C MET A 907 -25.60 -10.11 26.27
N VAL A 908 -26.74 -10.30 25.59
CA VAL A 908 -28.04 -10.53 26.24
C VAL A 908 -28.05 -11.86 27.01
N SER A 909 -27.46 -12.93 26.46
CA SER A 909 -27.38 -14.23 27.16
C SER A 909 -26.52 -14.16 28.43
N VAL A 910 -25.37 -13.49 28.39
CA VAL A 910 -24.50 -13.30 29.56
C VAL A 910 -25.23 -12.50 30.64
N MET A 911 -25.92 -11.42 30.28
CA MET A 911 -26.72 -10.64 31.23
C MET A 911 -27.86 -11.46 31.86
N LEU A 912 -28.57 -12.29 31.08
CA LEU A 912 -29.62 -13.17 31.60
C LEU A 912 -29.10 -14.33 32.44
N CYS A 913 -27.86 -14.79 32.24
CA CYS A 913 -27.26 -15.86 33.04
C CYS A 913 -26.62 -15.33 34.34
N TYR A 914 -25.90 -14.20 34.27
CA TYR A 914 -25.00 -13.75 35.33
C TYR A 914 -25.32 -12.36 35.92
N ASN A 915 -26.30 -11.62 35.37
CA ASN A 915 -26.64 -10.25 35.81
C ASN A 915 -25.46 -9.25 35.77
N ARG A 916 -24.44 -9.55 34.95
CA ARG A 916 -23.28 -8.72 34.67
C ARG A 916 -22.95 -8.79 33.18
N LEU A 917 -22.13 -7.86 32.72
CA LEU A 917 -21.41 -7.93 31.45
C LEU A 917 -20.17 -7.05 31.60
N GLU A 918 -19.02 -7.69 31.76
CA GLU A 918 -17.75 -7.05 32.09
C GLU A 918 -16.68 -7.35 31.01
N THR A 919 -15.58 -6.60 31.00
CA THR A 919 -14.49 -6.79 30.02
C THR A 919 -13.87 -8.19 30.10
N THR A 920 -13.98 -8.83 31.26
CA THR A 920 -13.56 -10.20 31.59
C THR A 920 -14.51 -11.29 31.11
N ASP A 921 -15.73 -10.97 30.64
CA ASP A 921 -16.69 -11.96 30.11
C ASP A 921 -16.48 -12.24 28.60
N TYR A 922 -15.50 -11.61 27.94
CA TYR A 922 -15.23 -11.79 26.49
C TYR A 922 -14.04 -12.70 26.11
N PRO A 923 -12.94 -12.81 26.88
CA PRO A 923 -11.85 -13.73 26.58
C PRO A 923 -12.31 -15.18 26.45
N ASP A 924 -11.66 -15.97 25.59
CA ASP A 924 -12.10 -17.35 25.29
C ASP A 924 -11.91 -18.35 26.45
N ASP A 925 -11.14 -17.96 27.46
CA ASP A 925 -10.96 -18.65 28.74
C ASP A 925 -11.93 -18.19 29.85
N SER A 926 -12.80 -17.21 29.58
CA SER A 926 -13.76 -16.70 30.57
C SER A 926 -14.92 -17.66 30.85
N GLU A 927 -15.46 -17.58 32.07
CA GLU A 927 -16.65 -18.33 32.52
C GLU A 927 -17.82 -18.18 31.54
N ALA A 928 -18.12 -16.94 31.15
CA ALA A 928 -19.18 -16.62 30.21
C ALA A 928 -18.92 -17.15 28.79
N ALA A 929 -17.66 -17.17 28.33
CA ALA A 929 -17.30 -17.65 26.99
C ALA A 929 -17.39 -19.17 26.86
N GLN A 930 -17.16 -19.90 27.95
CA GLN A 930 -17.18 -21.36 28.03
C GLN A 930 -18.53 -21.93 28.48
N SER A 931 -19.43 -21.10 29.04
CA SER A 931 -20.71 -21.53 29.59
C SER A 931 -21.64 -22.18 28.55
N PRO A 932 -22.00 -23.47 28.71
CA PRO A 932 -22.95 -24.15 27.82
C PRO A 932 -24.35 -23.51 27.87
N LEU A 933 -24.73 -22.90 29.00
CA LEU A 933 -26.01 -22.22 29.16
C LEU A 933 -26.04 -20.92 28.34
N VAL A 934 -24.96 -20.12 28.36
CA VAL A 934 -24.85 -18.92 27.53
C VAL A 934 -24.92 -19.28 26.05
N GLU A 935 -24.17 -20.29 25.59
CA GLU A 935 -24.19 -20.71 24.17
C GLU A 935 -25.55 -21.31 23.76
N SER A 936 -26.20 -22.07 24.64
CA SER A 936 -27.55 -22.61 24.42
C SER A 936 -28.61 -21.51 24.36
N LEU A 937 -28.56 -20.53 25.26
CA LEU A 937 -29.47 -19.38 25.24
C LEU A 937 -29.22 -18.52 23.99
N ARG A 938 -27.96 -18.21 23.66
CA ARG A 938 -27.57 -17.40 22.49
C ARG A 938 -28.19 -17.92 21.19
N ARG A 939 -28.21 -19.24 20.99
CA ARG A 939 -28.80 -19.88 19.80
C ARG A 939 -30.33 -19.75 19.71
N ARG A 940 -30.99 -19.42 20.82
CA ARG A 940 -32.44 -19.27 20.98
C ARG A 940 -32.87 -17.80 21.13
N ILE A 941 -31.93 -16.87 20.94
CA ILE A 941 -32.21 -15.45 20.76
C ILE A 941 -32.26 -15.14 19.26
N SER A 942 -33.30 -14.44 18.83
CA SER A 942 -33.49 -13.96 17.46
C SER A 942 -33.64 -12.43 17.42
N CYS A 943 -33.33 -11.81 16.29
CA CYS A 943 -33.53 -10.38 16.08
C CYS A 943 -34.56 -10.14 14.97
N VAL A 944 -35.41 -9.13 15.14
CA VAL A 944 -36.43 -8.71 14.17
C VAL A 944 -36.37 -7.20 14.01
N GLU A 945 -36.40 -6.71 12.78
CA GLU A 945 -36.41 -5.26 12.53
C GLU A 945 -37.76 -4.65 12.89
N ASP A 946 -37.73 -3.55 13.64
CA ASP A 946 -38.81 -2.60 13.75
C ASP A 946 -38.44 -1.33 12.96
N THR A 947 -39.25 -1.00 11.96
CA THR A 947 -38.98 0.12 11.06
C THR A 947 -39.11 1.48 11.74
N GLN A 948 -39.88 1.60 12.84
CA GLN A 948 -39.92 2.82 13.65
C GLN A 948 -38.62 2.98 14.44
N TYR A 949 -38.10 1.88 15.01
CA TYR A 949 -36.79 1.87 15.68
C TYR A 949 -35.65 2.24 14.71
N THR A 950 -35.71 1.79 13.45
CA THR A 950 -34.80 2.24 12.37
C THR A 950 -34.98 3.73 12.03
N ALA A 951 -36.20 4.27 12.10
CA ALA A 951 -36.44 5.70 11.87
C ALA A 951 -35.88 6.57 13.01
N ASP A 952 -36.16 6.20 14.27
CA ASP A 952 -35.74 6.95 15.47
C ASP A 952 -34.21 7.00 15.62
N TYR A 953 -33.50 5.93 15.19
CA TYR A 953 -32.04 5.89 15.10
C TYR A 953 -31.47 6.98 14.17
N HIS A 954 -32.18 7.32 13.10
CA HIS A 954 -31.76 8.31 12.11
C HIS A 954 -32.32 9.72 12.37
N ASP A 955 -33.36 9.88 13.18
CA ASP A 955 -33.94 11.18 13.53
C ASP A 955 -32.92 12.04 14.32
N PRO A 956 -32.48 13.21 13.82
CA PRO A 956 -31.54 14.09 14.51
C PRO A 956 -32.01 14.65 15.86
N ALA A 957 -33.32 14.59 16.15
CA ALA A 957 -33.92 14.98 17.42
C ALA A 957 -33.96 13.84 18.44
N LEU A 958 -33.93 12.58 17.99
CA LEU A 958 -33.96 11.39 18.86
C LEU A 958 -32.57 10.75 18.99
N ARG A 959 -32.00 10.24 17.89
CA ARG A 959 -30.74 9.44 17.85
C ARG A 959 -30.67 8.34 18.91
N THR A 960 -31.78 7.64 19.11
CA THR A 960 -31.89 6.53 20.06
C THR A 960 -31.35 5.23 19.46
N ILE A 961 -31.19 4.19 20.29
CA ILE A 961 -30.88 2.81 19.84
C ILE A 961 -31.89 1.85 20.47
N PRO A 962 -33.18 1.98 20.13
CA PRO A 962 -34.23 1.26 20.82
C PRO A 962 -34.12 -0.26 20.61
N ASN A 963 -34.27 -1.00 21.70
CA ASN A 963 -34.37 -2.46 21.70
C ASN A 963 -35.51 -2.88 22.64
N ALA A 964 -36.31 -3.85 22.23
CA ALA A 964 -37.35 -4.46 23.06
C ALA A 964 -37.21 -5.98 23.08
N LEU A 965 -37.30 -6.57 24.28
CA LEU A 965 -37.10 -8.01 24.49
C LEU A 965 -38.40 -8.66 24.95
N THR A 966 -38.88 -9.60 24.14
CA THR A 966 -39.96 -10.54 24.50
C THR A 966 -39.35 -11.90 24.85
N VAL A 967 -39.74 -12.48 25.99
CA VAL A 967 -39.20 -13.76 26.50
C VAL A 967 -40.31 -14.77 26.71
N THR A 968 -40.14 -15.96 26.14
CA THR A 968 -41.01 -17.12 26.35
C THR A 968 -40.30 -18.13 27.25
N LEU A 969 -40.99 -18.65 28.26
CA LEU A 969 -40.51 -19.71 29.15
C LEU A 969 -40.92 -21.10 28.65
N LYS A 970 -40.23 -22.14 29.13
CA LYS A 970 -40.47 -23.56 28.80
C LYS A 970 -41.84 -24.08 29.23
N ASP A 971 -42.49 -23.43 30.19
CA ASP A 971 -43.87 -23.72 30.61
C ASP A 971 -44.93 -23.01 29.74
N GLY A 972 -44.52 -22.29 28.69
CA GLY A 972 -45.39 -21.56 27.78
C GLY A 972 -45.71 -20.13 28.22
N THR A 973 -45.26 -19.70 29.41
CA THR A 973 -45.45 -18.32 29.88
C THR A 973 -44.68 -17.34 29.00
N VAL A 974 -45.34 -16.31 28.48
CA VAL A 974 -44.70 -15.16 27.82
C VAL A 974 -44.65 -14.00 28.81
N LEU A 975 -43.46 -13.45 29.02
CA LEU A 975 -43.26 -12.26 29.88
C LEU A 975 -43.68 -10.98 29.14
N GLU A 976 -44.03 -9.94 29.90
CA GLU A 976 -44.26 -8.60 29.35
C GLU A 976 -43.01 -8.11 28.58
N GLU A 977 -43.22 -7.53 27.39
CA GLU A 977 -42.11 -7.04 26.56
C GLU A 977 -41.42 -5.85 27.23
N VAL A 978 -40.10 -5.95 27.42
CA VAL A 978 -39.32 -4.85 28.02
C VAL A 978 -38.61 -4.06 26.93
N ALA A 979 -39.13 -2.87 26.64
CA ALA A 979 -38.51 -1.88 25.76
C ALA A 979 -37.57 -0.93 26.52
N VAL A 980 -36.45 -0.56 25.88
CA VAL A 980 -35.56 0.52 26.32
C VAL A 980 -35.10 1.32 25.10
N ASP A 981 -35.48 2.59 25.03
CA ASP A 981 -35.25 3.42 23.84
C ASP A 981 -33.86 4.07 23.84
N ALA A 982 -33.51 4.72 24.95
CA ALA A 982 -32.28 5.48 25.11
C ALA A 982 -31.34 4.84 26.16
N PRO A 983 -30.07 4.55 25.81
CA PRO A 983 -29.10 4.03 26.76
C PRO A 983 -28.76 5.08 27.82
N LEU A 984 -28.25 4.66 28.98
CA LEU A 984 -27.89 5.56 30.08
C LEU A 984 -27.04 6.76 29.63
N GLY A 985 -26.02 6.54 28.80
CA GLY A 985 -25.14 7.60 28.31
C GLY A 985 -25.70 8.51 27.21
N HIS A 986 -26.98 8.37 26.85
CA HIS A 986 -27.66 9.25 25.89
C HIS A 986 -27.80 10.68 26.42
N ARG A 987 -27.86 11.69 25.54
CA ARG A 987 -27.99 13.11 25.94
C ARG A 987 -29.18 13.35 26.89
N ILE A 988 -30.33 12.72 26.63
CA ILE A 988 -31.55 12.90 27.45
C ILE A 988 -31.45 12.28 28.85
N ARG A 989 -30.49 11.37 29.08
CA ARG A 989 -30.21 10.70 30.36
C ARG A 989 -28.88 11.18 30.98
N ARG A 990 -28.28 12.26 30.47
CA ARG A 990 -26.91 12.67 30.82
C ARG A 990 -26.70 12.93 32.32
N GLU A 991 -27.68 13.50 33.02
CA GLU A 991 -27.58 13.74 34.47
C GLU A 991 -27.66 12.43 35.29
N GLU A 992 -28.38 11.42 34.80
CA GLU A 992 -28.37 10.05 35.37
C GLU A 992 -27.01 9.37 35.12
N ALA A 993 -26.40 9.61 33.95
CA ALA A 993 -25.09 9.07 33.58
C ALA A 993 -23.91 9.67 34.35
N LYS A 994 -23.94 10.98 34.66
CA LYS A 994 -22.82 11.73 35.25
C LYS A 994 -22.19 11.05 36.49
N PRO A 995 -22.94 10.63 37.52
CA PRO A 995 -22.37 9.92 38.66
C PRO A 995 -21.74 8.57 38.29
N VAL A 996 -22.34 7.85 37.34
CA VAL A 996 -21.89 6.51 36.92
C VAL A 996 -20.63 6.58 36.05
N ILE A 997 -20.47 7.63 35.23
CA ILE A 997 -19.22 7.94 34.51
C ILE A 997 -18.08 8.20 35.52
N LEU A 998 -18.33 8.99 36.57
CA LEU A 998 -17.33 9.27 37.60
C LEU A 998 -16.95 8.03 38.40
N GLU A 999 -17.92 7.17 38.74
CA GLU A 999 -17.63 5.90 39.42
C GLU A 999 -16.88 4.92 38.50
N LYS A 1000 -17.25 4.81 37.22
CA LYS A 1000 -16.49 4.04 36.22
C LYS A 1000 -15.03 4.53 36.13
N TYR A 1001 -14.82 5.84 36.06
CA TYR A 1001 -13.49 6.45 36.07
C TYR A 1001 -12.73 6.13 37.36
N ARG A 1002 -13.36 6.21 38.55
CA ARG A 1002 -12.76 5.78 39.83
C ARG A 1002 -12.35 4.30 39.79
N ARG A 1003 -13.24 3.40 39.34
CA ARG A 1003 -12.96 1.95 39.24
C ARG A 1003 -11.77 1.67 38.32
N HIS A 1004 -11.70 2.33 37.16
CA HIS A 1004 -10.61 2.11 36.19
C HIS A 1004 -9.25 2.67 36.66
N LEU A 1005 -9.23 3.63 37.58
CA LEU A 1005 -7.99 4.15 38.19
C LEU A 1005 -7.49 3.31 39.38
N ALA A 1006 -8.40 2.68 40.14
CA ALA A 1006 -8.08 1.99 41.39
C ALA A 1006 -7.02 0.86 41.30
N PRO A 1007 -6.93 0.07 40.21
CA PRO A 1007 -5.85 -0.92 40.05
C PRO A 1007 -4.45 -0.32 39.86
N HIS A 1008 -4.35 0.98 39.57
CA HIS A 1008 -3.11 1.62 39.11
C HIS A 1008 -2.50 2.59 40.10
N PHE A 1009 -3.29 3.15 41.02
CA PHE A 1009 -2.87 4.21 41.94
C PHE A 1009 -3.47 4.01 43.35
N SER A 1010 -2.84 4.62 44.37
CA SER A 1010 -3.39 4.59 45.73
C SER A 1010 -4.74 5.30 45.82
N GLU A 1011 -5.61 4.88 46.73
CA GLU A 1011 -6.94 5.51 46.90
C GLU A 1011 -6.86 7.03 47.13
N SER A 1012 -5.84 7.50 47.86
CA SER A 1012 -5.58 8.93 48.06
C SER A 1012 -5.31 9.69 46.75
N HIS A 1013 -4.62 9.06 45.79
CA HIS A 1013 -4.30 9.63 44.50
C HIS A 1013 -5.49 9.53 43.53
N VAL A 1014 -6.21 8.41 43.54
CA VAL A 1014 -7.49 8.28 42.81
C VAL A 1014 -8.48 9.35 43.28
N LYS A 1015 -8.59 9.59 44.60
CA LYS A 1015 -9.43 10.65 45.16
C LYS A 1015 -9.02 12.03 44.66
N SER A 1016 -7.72 12.35 44.61
CA SER A 1016 -7.26 13.66 44.12
C SER A 1016 -7.55 13.86 42.61
N LEU A 1017 -7.45 12.81 41.80
CA LEU A 1017 -7.84 12.81 40.38
C LEU A 1017 -9.35 13.00 40.18
N ILE A 1018 -10.18 12.39 41.04
CA ILE A 1018 -11.65 12.55 41.02
C ILE A 1018 -12.07 13.95 41.47
N GLU A 1019 -11.48 14.48 42.53
CA GLU A 1019 -11.74 15.84 43.02
C GLU A 1019 -11.33 16.89 41.97
N LEU A 1020 -10.15 16.74 41.38
CA LEU A 1020 -9.68 17.60 40.29
C LEU A 1020 -10.57 17.47 39.04
N GLY A 1021 -10.96 16.25 38.66
CA GLY A 1021 -11.84 16.01 37.53
C GLY A 1021 -13.21 16.68 37.67
N ASN A 1022 -13.72 16.80 38.89
CA ASN A 1022 -14.98 17.47 39.20
C ASN A 1022 -14.88 19.01 39.28
N ASP A 1023 -13.71 19.55 39.62
CA ASP A 1023 -13.46 21.00 39.60
C ASP A 1023 -13.10 21.47 38.18
N ALA A 1024 -14.15 21.75 37.39
CA ALA A 1024 -14.01 22.15 35.99
C ALA A 1024 -13.13 23.40 35.78
N ALA A 1025 -13.14 24.34 36.73
CA ALA A 1025 -12.33 25.56 36.65
C ALA A 1025 -10.85 25.25 36.90
N LYS A 1026 -10.54 24.53 37.99
CA LYS A 1026 -9.17 24.15 38.35
C LYS A 1026 -8.55 23.19 37.33
N LEU A 1027 -9.32 22.22 36.82
CA LEU A 1027 -8.87 21.33 35.77
C LEU A 1027 -8.51 22.11 34.50
N SER A 1028 -9.40 22.99 34.03
CA SER A 1028 -9.20 23.75 32.79
C SER A 1028 -7.90 24.56 32.79
N GLU A 1029 -7.56 25.20 33.92
CA GLU A 1029 -6.38 26.05 34.07
C GLU A 1029 -5.10 25.27 34.44
N MET A 1030 -5.16 23.95 34.56
CA MET A 1030 -3.98 23.12 34.84
C MET A 1030 -3.09 22.97 33.60
N ASP A 1031 -1.77 22.98 33.80
CA ASP A 1031 -0.79 22.71 32.73
C ASP A 1031 -0.88 21.24 32.29
N VAL A 1032 -0.88 20.99 30.97
CA VAL A 1032 -1.08 19.64 30.41
C VAL A 1032 -0.02 18.65 30.90
N ASP A 1033 1.26 19.04 30.91
CA ASP A 1033 2.36 18.16 31.34
C ASP A 1033 2.26 17.76 32.81
N THR A 1034 1.78 18.67 33.65
CA THR A 1034 1.62 18.45 35.09
C THR A 1034 0.42 17.56 35.36
N TYR A 1035 -0.64 17.64 34.55
CA TYR A 1035 -1.77 16.73 34.62
C TYR A 1035 -1.41 15.33 34.12
N VAL A 1036 -0.72 15.22 32.98
CA VAL A 1036 -0.23 13.93 32.45
C VAL A 1036 0.72 13.25 33.44
N ASP A 1037 1.60 14.01 34.12
CA ASP A 1037 2.49 13.48 35.16
C ASP A 1037 1.75 12.86 36.36
N MET A 1038 0.46 13.14 36.57
CA MET A 1038 -0.36 12.45 37.57
C MET A 1038 -0.71 10.99 37.19
N TYR A 1039 -0.52 10.58 35.94
CA TYR A 1039 -0.85 9.23 35.45
C TYR A 1039 0.38 8.35 35.21
N ILE A 1040 1.59 8.86 35.46
CA ILE A 1040 2.84 8.19 35.14
C ILE A 1040 3.24 7.26 36.29
N LYS A 1041 3.45 5.97 35.97
CA LYS A 1041 4.06 5.03 36.91
C LYS A 1041 5.58 5.26 36.87
N LYS A 1042 6.18 5.37 38.06
CA LYS A 1042 7.62 5.59 38.26
C LYS A 1042 8.33 4.30 38.66
#